data_AF-A0A8K1CIY0-F1
#
_entry.id   AF-A0A8K1CIY0-F1
#
_cell.length_a   1.000
_cell.length_b   1.000
_cell.length_c   1.000
_cell.angle_alpha   90.00
_cell.angle_beta   90.00
_cell.angle_gamma   90.00
#
_symmetry.space_group_name_H-M   'P 1'
#
loop_
_entity.id
_entity.type
_entity.pdbx_description
1 polymer ?
#
loop_
_entity_poly.entity_id
_entity_poly.type
_entity_poly.pdbx_seq_one_letter_code
_entity_poly.pdbx_strand_id
1 'polypeptide(L)'
;MDATSWVEVVSDAYDAALGHRQRGEYWQAREYFEVILQMKANVSSDGYERERIERLQTWTHYHFADLLLRNPQDSGQYDMRKAREHYQAALDGDKELHVFGLVEIFHCYNSMGTLSIDLGEFVKAERYLRTVIDVDPTAVEPLGNLAMLFNHQGRLDEALYFNTKAINLRPRDFRLLHNMGVTYELLNQEDRAREYWERALSIKPDSVETLISLSHLFGERGDTERAKSLIARAEAIVIESSTLDRAKLYSIQIRAAMLHLKMIYASVEDLKRSRAQYEQSLQAIALETLPVLPPDPLISVGSGCFGYNAIYQGYNDLAVRARLADIYRRSLPKLSFVANHVTQWRNYQHVFLDRDSNHSKGTNIVYHRRRIRVGFHSAFMRHHSVGLLMSRVIERLDRDRFEVFVITYTNSVTDELTRRVLSTIEPGHHVSIPHRNFEDAQLLIAALQLDVIIFTEIGMDPATYFLAFSKLALRSSSFWGHGTTSGIDTIDYFVSSTLFRHSTNKEDRSQTRYSECLFEMESLSTSFPRPPPPGIDSLTRKSLGLPSTSVLPLMILVPQTLYKLHPDFDSIVQRTLTAVPTSFLVFPIGNKPTLVSQLTKRWRHRLSDDVYRRIFFVRPLRSREFLALCAMSDLVLDPFPVGGGRSSFEIFSVGTPILGLRSRTTILQLTLGMYRVMEMEGCCMFDDEDSLVDRGVGLLRNSTARQALRREIMAKSSRLYDNDAVVTEWGRFFAEILANPPPKSRTSAEFSTGQTRLLDECSVRGAHPSHQVLYEVEVRSPLRVAKGRRQVKTLVLRGGDEPFMTAQQFANSFDPPLDELQTAFLGKTLWNMHHRRQSPVVKSFKMSEPGVSHVLIEIREGDDVYQVIPWLVKSQLGPSYHEAAERLIQRATETATSHMPHIQTDEWIQARSFEPALSPQRADSPQRDCIALVITTCKRLAMFRRAIESLARVLGIQRDSDWSRWFCQMLVVDDNSSAQARIAMQSLLPTFMFTFKMKEERGHAKSLNMALQRLQARFLFYVEDDWEFRGSNADFLRNTVTILRKTELVQVLINTQSSGWSRYLRDETSDTNIQYFRHEFAVLDPGHRFSYWPGFSLNPGVWDIAKLQHVLESQAFDEASDIFERVFSLRVWRAGLQTGYLAEQHCVHIGAEPGTNASAYVLNGLPRRFDIQT
;
A
#
# COMPACT_ATOMS: atom_id res chain seq x y z
N MET A 1 70.39 17.96 -2.39
CA MET A 1 71.21 18.95 -3.12
C MET A 1 72.66 18.61 -2.85
N ASP A 2 73.14 17.58 -3.52
CA ASP A 2 74.55 17.36 -3.88
C ASP A 2 74.51 17.00 -5.38
N ALA A 3 75.63 17.06 -6.11
CA ALA A 3 75.70 17.08 -7.57
C ALA A 3 75.17 15.83 -8.31
N THR A 4 73.87 15.57 -8.20
CA THR A 4 73.10 14.55 -8.93
C THR A 4 72.36 15.27 -10.05
N SER A 5 72.45 14.77 -11.29
CA SER A 5 71.73 15.39 -12.41
C SER A 5 70.24 15.44 -12.06
N TRP A 6 69.56 16.55 -12.35
CA TRP A 6 68.11 16.66 -12.13
C TRP A 6 67.34 15.53 -12.82
N VAL A 7 67.90 14.99 -13.91
CA VAL A 7 67.35 13.84 -14.63
C VAL A 7 67.42 12.55 -13.80
N GLU A 8 68.49 12.33 -13.03
CA GLU A 8 68.66 11.15 -12.17
C GLU A 8 67.63 11.15 -11.04
N VAL A 9 67.37 12.31 -10.43
CA VAL A 9 66.34 12.45 -9.38
C VAL A 9 64.94 12.10 -9.91
N VAL A 10 64.59 12.57 -11.10
CA VAL A 10 63.30 12.25 -11.75
C VAL A 10 63.24 10.78 -12.14
N SER A 11 64.35 10.21 -12.63
CA SER A 11 64.45 8.79 -12.98
C SER A 11 64.28 7.88 -11.77
N ASP A 12 64.97 8.16 -10.66
CA ASP A 12 64.88 7.38 -9.43
C ASP A 12 63.47 7.44 -8.84
N ALA A 13 62.84 8.62 -8.85
CA ALA A 13 61.45 8.78 -8.42
C ALA A 13 60.48 7.98 -9.31
N TYR A 14 60.71 7.97 -10.62
CA TYR A 14 59.91 7.22 -11.59
C TYR A 14 60.04 5.70 -11.38
N ASP A 15 61.26 5.19 -11.21
CA ASP A 15 61.51 3.77 -10.94
C ASP A 15 60.91 3.35 -9.59
N ALA A 16 61.00 4.21 -8.57
CA ALA A 16 60.34 4.00 -7.28
C ALA A 16 58.81 3.91 -7.45
N ALA A 17 58.21 4.82 -8.22
CA ALA A 17 56.77 4.82 -8.50
C ALA A 17 56.31 3.52 -9.16
N LEU A 18 57.05 3.04 -10.17
CA LEU A 18 56.79 1.78 -10.83
C LEU A 18 56.96 0.58 -9.90
N GLY A 19 58.01 0.58 -9.07
CA GLY A 19 58.25 -0.46 -8.08
C GLY A 19 57.11 -0.56 -7.06
N HIS A 20 56.64 0.58 -6.54
CA HIS A 20 55.48 0.63 -5.65
C HIS A 20 54.22 0.09 -6.35
N ARG A 21 53.96 0.51 -7.59
CA ARG A 21 52.82 0.03 -8.37
C ARG A 21 52.87 -1.48 -8.61
N GLN A 22 54.04 -2.05 -8.93
CA GLN A 22 54.20 -3.49 -9.13
C GLN A 22 53.96 -4.31 -7.85
N ARG A 23 54.27 -3.74 -6.67
CA ARG A 23 54.00 -4.35 -5.36
C ARG A 23 52.56 -4.13 -4.86
N GLY A 24 51.73 -3.38 -5.59
CA GLY A 24 50.36 -3.04 -5.18
C GLY A 24 50.29 -1.90 -4.15
N GLU A 25 51.39 -1.17 -3.93
CA GLU A 25 51.51 -0.03 -3.02
C GLU A 25 51.01 1.25 -3.73
N TYR A 26 49.72 1.27 -4.08
CA TYR A 26 49.16 2.26 -5.01
C TYR A 26 49.17 3.70 -4.47
N TRP A 27 49.05 3.88 -3.16
CA TRP A 27 49.12 5.20 -2.52
C TRP A 27 50.51 5.83 -2.66
N GLN A 28 51.54 5.05 -2.36
CA GLN A 28 52.93 5.45 -2.53
C GLN A 28 53.22 5.73 -4.00
N ALA A 29 52.83 4.82 -4.90
CA ALA A 29 53.00 5.02 -6.35
C ALA A 29 52.36 6.34 -6.83
N ARG A 30 51.15 6.66 -6.33
CA ARG A 30 50.45 7.90 -6.62
C ARG A 30 51.23 9.14 -6.16
N GLU A 31 51.70 9.15 -4.91
CA GLU A 31 52.48 10.28 -4.39
C GLU A 31 53.73 10.53 -5.25
N TYR A 32 54.46 9.49 -5.62
CA TYR A 32 55.62 9.63 -6.50
C TYR A 32 55.23 10.16 -7.88
N PHE A 33 54.16 9.66 -8.50
CA PHE A 33 53.69 10.20 -9.79
C PHE A 33 53.27 11.67 -9.69
N GLU A 34 52.55 12.08 -8.65
CA GLU A 34 52.17 13.48 -8.44
C GLU A 34 53.40 14.38 -8.26
N VAL A 35 54.42 13.91 -7.53
CA VAL A 35 55.69 14.62 -7.33
C VAL A 35 56.46 14.79 -8.65
N ILE A 36 56.60 13.72 -9.45
CA ILE A 36 57.30 13.76 -10.75
C ILE A 36 56.66 14.78 -11.71
N LEU A 37 55.33 14.87 -11.71
CA LEU A 37 54.58 15.80 -12.57
C LEU A 37 54.67 17.26 -12.10
N GLN A 38 55.03 17.51 -10.84
CA GLN A 38 55.25 18.86 -10.30
C GLN A 38 56.69 19.35 -10.50
N MET A 39 57.63 18.45 -10.77
CA MET A 39 59.04 18.80 -11.01
C MET A 39 59.17 19.55 -12.34
N LYS A 40 59.56 20.83 -12.28
CA LYS A 40 59.87 21.63 -13.48
C LYS A 40 61.37 21.53 -13.76
N ALA A 41 61.73 21.35 -15.04
CA ALA A 41 63.12 21.47 -15.47
C ALA A 41 63.70 22.81 -15.00
N ASN A 42 64.81 22.77 -14.27
CA ASN A 42 65.48 23.97 -13.82
C ASN A 42 66.08 24.69 -15.04
N VAL A 43 66.07 26.03 -15.03
CA VAL A 43 66.44 26.91 -16.19
C VAL A 43 67.88 26.69 -16.71
N SER A 44 68.69 25.92 -16.00
CA SER A 44 70.09 25.59 -16.31
C SER A 44 70.31 24.22 -16.98
N SER A 45 69.27 23.46 -17.33
CA SER A 45 69.39 22.14 -17.97
C SER A 45 69.68 22.26 -19.47
N ASP A 46 70.67 21.51 -19.98
CA ASP A 46 70.94 21.37 -21.41
C ASP A 46 69.72 20.74 -22.12
N GLY A 47 69.51 21.03 -23.41
CA GLY A 47 68.33 20.61 -24.18
C GLY A 47 68.09 19.10 -24.11
N TYR A 48 69.17 18.31 -24.00
CA TYR A 48 69.12 16.86 -23.83
C TYR A 48 68.57 16.40 -22.47
N GLU A 49 68.92 17.07 -21.37
CA GLU A 49 68.41 16.74 -20.03
C GLU A 49 66.92 17.07 -19.92
N ARG A 50 66.53 18.21 -20.49
CA ARG A 50 65.13 18.62 -20.59
C ARG A 50 64.30 17.58 -21.35
N GLU A 51 64.80 17.12 -22.50
CA GLU A 51 64.14 16.08 -23.30
C GLU A 51 63.99 14.75 -22.54
N ARG A 52 64.97 14.35 -21.72
CA ARG A 52 64.84 13.14 -20.87
C ARG A 52 63.79 13.30 -19.77
N ILE A 53 63.70 14.47 -19.14
CA ILE A 53 62.68 14.73 -18.10
C ILE A 53 61.28 14.76 -18.73
N GLU A 54 61.11 15.43 -19.86
CA GLU A 54 59.83 15.47 -20.59
C GLU A 54 59.37 14.06 -21.03
N ARG A 55 60.32 13.19 -21.42
CA ARG A 55 60.05 11.76 -21.68
C ARG A 55 59.58 11.00 -20.45
N LEU A 56 60.25 11.16 -19.30
CA LEU A 56 59.85 10.51 -18.04
C LEU A 56 58.48 11.01 -17.57
N GLN A 57 58.18 12.30 -17.74
CA GLN A 57 56.88 12.88 -17.43
C GLN A 57 55.77 12.34 -18.35
N THR A 58 56.07 12.17 -19.63
CA THR A 58 55.15 11.55 -20.60
C THR A 58 54.78 10.11 -20.18
N TRP A 59 55.77 9.28 -19.83
CA TRP A 59 55.52 7.94 -19.28
C TRP A 59 54.82 7.96 -17.91
N THR A 60 55.14 8.95 -17.08
CA THR A 60 54.47 9.15 -15.79
C THR A 60 52.98 9.41 -15.99
N HIS A 61 52.61 10.28 -16.91
CA HIS A 61 51.22 10.51 -17.28
C HIS A 61 50.52 9.21 -17.71
N TYR A 62 51.14 8.41 -18.56
CA TYR A 62 50.59 7.11 -18.99
C TYR A 62 50.35 6.13 -17.82
N HIS A 63 51.37 5.91 -17.01
CA HIS A 63 51.27 4.96 -15.89
C HIS A 63 50.39 5.46 -14.75
N PHE A 64 50.35 6.77 -14.54
CA PHE A 64 49.47 7.38 -13.56
C PHE A 64 48.01 7.27 -14.01
N ALA A 65 47.72 7.48 -15.30
CA ALA A 65 46.39 7.23 -15.85
C ALA A 65 45.93 5.78 -15.63
N ASP A 66 46.76 4.79 -15.92
CA ASP A 66 46.43 3.38 -15.68
C ASP A 66 46.29 3.06 -14.18
N LEU A 67 47.09 3.69 -13.31
CA LEU A 67 46.95 3.57 -11.85
C LEU A 67 45.59 4.14 -11.38
N LEU A 68 45.18 5.30 -11.88
CA LEU A 68 43.91 5.95 -11.54
C LEU A 68 42.69 5.12 -11.95
N LEU A 69 42.83 4.24 -12.95
CA LEU A 69 41.78 3.31 -13.36
C LEU A 69 41.76 1.99 -12.57
N ARG A 70 42.77 1.70 -11.73
CA ARG A 70 42.95 0.41 -11.07
C ARG A 70 42.75 0.39 -9.55
N ASN A 71 42.43 1.52 -8.90
CA ASN A 71 42.36 1.60 -7.43
C ASN A 71 40.92 1.79 -6.88
N PRO A 72 40.32 0.79 -6.20
CA PRO A 72 38.98 0.88 -5.60
C PRO A 72 38.96 1.35 -4.13
N GLN A 73 40.10 1.55 -3.47
CA GLN A 73 40.15 1.48 -2.00
C GLN A 73 39.74 2.74 -1.25
N ASP A 74 39.71 3.93 -1.84
CA ASP A 74 39.40 5.14 -1.07
C ASP A 74 38.84 6.28 -1.93
N SER A 75 37.68 6.78 -1.50
CA SER A 75 36.85 7.82 -2.12
C SER A 75 36.16 7.42 -3.42
N GLY A 76 34.83 7.38 -3.36
CA GLY A 76 33.98 7.10 -4.51
C GLY A 76 34.12 8.15 -5.61
N GLN A 77 35.02 7.91 -6.54
CA GLN A 77 34.93 8.22 -7.96
C GLN A 77 36.19 7.65 -8.61
N TYR A 78 36.03 6.73 -9.56
CA TYR A 78 37.00 6.65 -10.64
C TYR A 78 37.23 8.09 -11.11
N ASP A 79 38.44 8.63 -10.99
CA ASP A 79 38.71 9.94 -11.55
C ASP A 79 38.96 9.77 -13.06
N MET A 80 37.92 9.28 -13.75
CA MET A 80 37.93 9.01 -15.19
C MET A 80 38.32 10.27 -15.95
N ARG A 81 37.98 11.45 -15.40
CA ARG A 81 38.37 12.74 -15.97
C ARG A 81 39.87 12.97 -15.82
N LYS A 82 40.46 12.81 -14.62
CA LYS A 82 41.91 12.90 -14.47
C LYS A 82 42.65 11.82 -15.24
N ALA A 83 42.22 10.57 -15.20
CA ALA A 83 42.83 9.49 -15.99
C ALA A 83 42.84 9.84 -17.48
N ARG A 84 41.72 10.38 -18.00
CA ARG A 84 41.63 10.88 -19.37
C ARG A 84 42.55 12.08 -19.62
N GLU A 85 42.64 13.03 -18.70
CA GLU A 85 43.58 14.17 -18.78
C GLU A 85 45.03 13.70 -18.82
N HIS A 86 45.41 12.71 -18.01
CA HIS A 86 46.74 12.13 -18.02
C HIS A 86 47.01 11.33 -19.31
N TYR A 87 46.08 10.52 -19.80
CA TYR A 87 46.24 9.87 -21.12
C TYR A 87 46.33 10.88 -22.27
N GLN A 88 45.59 11.99 -22.20
CA GLN A 88 45.67 13.06 -23.18
C GLN A 88 47.03 13.77 -23.11
N ALA A 89 47.51 14.11 -21.91
CA ALA A 89 48.81 14.74 -21.69
C ALA A 89 49.97 13.84 -22.15
N ALA A 90 49.85 12.52 -21.91
CA ALA A 90 50.75 11.52 -22.45
C ALA A 90 50.80 11.60 -23.99
N LEU A 91 49.64 11.50 -24.66
CA LEU A 91 49.57 11.57 -26.13
C LEU A 91 50.06 12.90 -26.70
N ASP A 92 49.84 14.02 -26.00
CA ASP A 92 50.31 15.34 -26.43
C ASP A 92 51.83 15.49 -26.30
N GLY A 93 52.44 14.91 -25.26
CA GLY A 93 53.90 14.87 -25.07
C GLY A 93 54.64 13.97 -26.06
N ASP A 94 53.94 13.01 -26.67
CA ASP A 94 54.53 12.02 -27.58
C ASP A 94 54.66 12.48 -29.05
N LYS A 95 53.99 13.58 -29.44
CA LYS A 95 53.86 14.01 -30.85
C LYS A 95 55.18 14.34 -31.56
N GLU A 96 56.20 14.75 -30.81
CA GLU A 96 57.51 15.12 -31.36
C GLU A 96 58.64 14.17 -30.89
N LEU A 97 58.44 13.46 -29.78
CA LEU A 97 59.49 12.76 -29.05
C LEU A 97 59.48 11.22 -29.22
N HIS A 98 58.43 10.64 -29.82
CA HIS A 98 58.31 9.19 -30.10
C HIS A 98 58.69 8.33 -28.87
N VAL A 99 58.16 8.73 -27.72
CA VAL A 99 58.40 8.18 -26.39
C VAL A 99 57.65 6.87 -26.20
N PHE A 100 56.43 6.78 -26.72
CA PHE A 100 55.60 5.58 -26.69
C PHE A 100 55.82 4.69 -27.90
N GLY A 101 55.84 3.38 -27.68
CA GLY A 101 55.68 2.41 -28.77
C GLY A 101 54.26 2.40 -29.32
N LEU A 102 54.07 1.81 -30.49
CA LEU A 102 52.75 1.70 -31.13
C LEU A 102 51.71 1.01 -30.22
N VAL A 103 52.16 0.06 -29.39
CA VAL A 103 51.31 -0.69 -28.45
C VAL A 103 50.76 0.22 -27.36
N GLU A 104 51.58 1.09 -26.77
CA GLU A 104 51.18 2.02 -25.71
C GLU A 104 50.29 3.14 -26.27
N ILE A 105 50.58 3.66 -27.47
CA ILE A 105 49.72 4.62 -28.17
C ILE A 105 48.33 4.01 -28.39
N PHE A 106 48.27 2.77 -28.88
CA PHE A 106 47.00 2.06 -29.07
C PHE A 106 46.28 1.83 -27.74
N HIS A 107 47.01 1.52 -26.67
CA HIS A 107 46.44 1.40 -25.34
C HIS A 107 45.84 2.73 -24.86
N CYS A 108 46.56 3.85 -25.00
CA CYS A 108 46.07 5.18 -24.67
C CYS A 108 44.77 5.49 -25.41
N TYR A 109 44.75 5.34 -26.74
CA TYR A 109 43.53 5.61 -27.53
C TYR A 109 42.38 4.66 -27.18
N ASN A 110 42.65 3.38 -26.95
CA ASN A 110 41.62 2.43 -26.54
C ASN A 110 41.03 2.78 -25.17
N SER A 111 41.87 3.08 -24.18
CA SER A 111 41.47 3.49 -22.83
C SER A 111 40.71 4.82 -22.85
N MET A 112 41.17 5.81 -23.63
CA MET A 112 40.44 7.06 -23.89
C MET A 112 39.08 6.82 -24.53
N GLY A 113 39.00 5.86 -25.45
CA GLY A 113 37.77 5.37 -26.05
C GLY A 113 36.79 4.85 -25.02
N THR A 114 37.21 3.90 -24.18
CA THR A 114 36.40 3.34 -23.08
C THR A 114 35.95 4.42 -22.09
N LEU A 115 36.86 5.27 -21.62
CA LEU A 115 36.52 6.37 -20.70
C LEU A 115 35.51 7.34 -21.32
N SER A 116 35.62 7.59 -22.63
CA SER A 116 34.66 8.44 -23.34
C SER A 116 33.30 7.76 -23.48
N ILE A 117 33.22 6.42 -23.60
CA ILE A 117 31.95 5.68 -23.53
C ILE A 117 31.31 5.86 -22.15
N ASP A 118 32.06 5.62 -21.08
CA ASP A 118 31.57 5.70 -19.70
C ASP A 118 31.11 7.11 -19.31
N LEU A 119 31.76 8.13 -19.89
CA LEU A 119 31.39 9.55 -19.73
C LEU A 119 30.25 9.99 -20.67
N GLY A 120 29.78 9.14 -21.58
CA GLY A 120 28.75 9.47 -22.57
C GLY A 120 29.23 10.32 -23.75
N GLU A 121 30.53 10.56 -23.88
CA GLU A 121 31.16 11.35 -24.95
C GLU A 121 31.35 10.50 -26.24
N PHE A 122 30.25 9.95 -26.76
CA PHE A 122 30.26 8.92 -27.79
C PHE A 122 30.99 9.29 -29.09
N VAL A 123 30.92 10.56 -29.51
CA VAL A 123 31.62 11.02 -30.73
C VAL A 123 33.14 10.95 -30.56
N LYS A 124 33.66 11.36 -29.39
CA LYS A 124 35.09 11.27 -29.09
C LYS A 124 35.51 9.81 -28.91
N ALA A 125 34.67 9.00 -28.26
CA ALA A 125 34.89 7.57 -28.11
C ALA A 125 35.08 6.90 -29.47
N GLU A 126 34.16 7.13 -30.42
CA GLU A 126 34.24 6.58 -31.76
C GLU A 126 35.55 6.98 -32.45
N ARG A 127 35.91 8.27 -32.38
CA ARG A 127 37.14 8.79 -32.98
C ARG A 127 38.40 8.12 -32.42
N TYR A 128 38.52 8.01 -31.09
CA TYR A 128 39.69 7.39 -30.48
C TYR A 128 39.80 5.90 -30.85
N LEU A 129 38.69 5.16 -30.81
CA LEU A 129 38.68 3.74 -31.15
C LEU A 129 38.99 3.50 -32.64
N ARG A 130 38.45 4.35 -33.54
CA ARG A 130 38.75 4.28 -34.98
C ARG A 130 40.20 4.60 -35.29
N THR A 131 40.83 5.54 -34.56
CA THR A 131 42.24 5.88 -34.74
C THR A 131 43.14 4.64 -34.62
N VAL A 132 42.82 3.71 -33.71
CA VAL A 132 43.56 2.44 -33.59
C VAL A 132 43.23 1.49 -34.73
N ILE A 133 41.95 1.35 -35.08
CA ILE A 133 41.47 0.40 -36.10
C ILE A 133 41.93 0.77 -37.51
N ASP A 134 42.06 2.06 -37.82
CA ASP A 134 42.51 2.54 -39.11
C ASP A 134 43.99 2.18 -39.35
N VAL A 135 44.78 2.03 -38.28
CA VAL A 135 46.19 1.60 -38.34
C VAL A 135 46.31 0.08 -38.22
N ASP A 136 45.58 -0.53 -37.28
CA ASP A 136 45.49 -1.99 -37.10
C ASP A 136 44.03 -2.47 -37.16
N PRO A 137 43.55 -2.91 -38.34
CA PRO A 137 42.20 -3.43 -38.50
C PRO A 137 41.92 -4.73 -37.74
N THR A 138 42.93 -5.36 -37.13
CA THR A 138 42.85 -6.61 -36.37
C THR A 138 42.93 -6.40 -34.86
N ALA A 139 43.07 -5.15 -34.39
CA ALA A 139 43.06 -4.81 -32.98
C ALA A 139 41.69 -5.14 -32.34
N VAL A 140 41.65 -6.23 -31.56
CA VAL A 140 40.39 -6.82 -31.07
C VAL A 140 39.73 -5.98 -29.98
N GLU A 141 40.52 -5.38 -29.09
CA GLU A 141 40.02 -4.57 -27.98
C GLU A 141 39.25 -3.33 -28.47
N PRO A 142 39.78 -2.51 -29.40
CA PRO A 142 39.02 -1.41 -30.00
C PRO A 142 37.77 -1.86 -30.76
N LEU A 143 37.81 -3.00 -31.46
CA LEU A 143 36.64 -3.55 -32.16
C LEU A 143 35.52 -3.91 -31.17
N GLY A 144 35.86 -4.59 -30.07
CA GLY A 144 34.91 -4.92 -29.01
C GLY A 144 34.35 -3.67 -28.31
N ASN A 145 35.19 -2.66 -28.09
CA ASN A 145 34.78 -1.38 -27.51
C ASN A 145 33.90 -0.54 -28.44
N LEU A 146 34.14 -0.57 -29.77
CA LEU A 146 33.23 0.04 -30.75
C LEU A 146 31.86 -0.65 -30.73
N ALA A 147 31.85 -1.98 -30.64
CA ALA A 147 30.58 -2.69 -30.55
C ALA A 147 29.79 -2.31 -29.28
N MET A 148 30.48 -2.16 -28.14
CA MET A 148 29.89 -1.65 -26.91
C MET A 148 29.37 -0.22 -27.06
N LEU A 149 30.16 0.68 -27.66
CA LEU A 149 29.74 2.05 -27.98
C LEU A 149 28.44 2.08 -28.81
N PHE A 150 28.37 1.28 -29.87
CA PHE A 150 27.17 1.22 -30.72
C PHE A 150 25.97 0.60 -30.00
N ASN A 151 26.19 -0.34 -29.08
CA ASN A 151 25.14 -0.81 -28.17
C ASN A 151 24.59 0.33 -27.29
N HIS A 152 25.46 1.21 -26.74
CA HIS A 152 25.01 2.38 -25.98
C HIS A 152 24.22 3.39 -26.83
N GLN A 153 24.60 3.57 -28.09
CA GLN A 153 23.89 4.43 -29.04
C GLN A 153 22.62 3.81 -29.63
N GLY A 154 22.37 2.51 -29.41
CA GLY A 154 21.27 1.77 -30.05
C GLY A 154 21.49 1.50 -31.54
N ARG A 155 22.71 1.66 -32.06
CA ARG A 155 23.10 1.35 -33.45
C ARG A 155 23.44 -0.14 -33.56
N LEU A 156 22.44 -0.98 -33.40
CA LEU A 156 22.61 -2.42 -33.14
C LEU A 156 23.22 -3.20 -34.33
N ASP A 157 22.98 -2.76 -35.57
CA ASP A 157 23.56 -3.39 -36.76
C ASP A 157 25.09 -3.21 -36.82
N GLU A 158 25.56 -2.01 -36.45
CA GLU A 158 27.00 -1.74 -36.36
C GLU A 158 27.62 -2.47 -35.17
N ALA A 159 26.90 -2.53 -34.04
CA ALA A 159 27.34 -3.32 -32.89
C ALA A 159 27.53 -4.80 -33.25
N LEU A 160 26.58 -5.40 -33.99
CA LEU A 160 26.70 -6.76 -34.52
C LEU A 160 27.92 -6.91 -35.42
N TYR A 161 28.10 -6.00 -36.38
CA TYR A 161 29.23 -6.03 -37.33
C TYR A 161 30.59 -6.06 -36.60
N PHE A 162 30.80 -5.13 -35.68
CA PHE A 162 32.08 -5.03 -34.95
C PHE A 162 32.28 -6.19 -33.96
N ASN A 163 31.22 -6.64 -33.28
CA ASN A 163 31.31 -7.84 -32.42
C ASN A 163 31.64 -9.10 -33.24
N THR A 164 31.01 -9.30 -34.40
CA THR A 164 31.30 -10.44 -35.28
C THR A 164 32.75 -10.40 -35.76
N LYS A 165 33.25 -9.24 -36.18
CA LYS A 165 34.65 -9.09 -36.58
C LYS A 165 35.61 -9.43 -35.43
N ALA A 166 35.35 -8.91 -34.22
CA ALA A 166 36.16 -9.19 -33.04
C ALA A 166 36.14 -10.68 -32.65
N ILE A 167 34.96 -11.33 -32.66
CA ILE A 167 34.80 -12.75 -32.33
C ILE A 167 35.49 -13.66 -33.36
N ASN A 168 35.46 -13.31 -34.64
CA ASN A 168 36.16 -14.08 -35.68
C ASN A 168 37.68 -14.08 -35.46
N LEU A 169 38.23 -13.00 -34.89
CA LEU A 169 39.65 -12.90 -34.55
C LEU A 169 39.98 -13.65 -33.24
N ARG A 170 39.10 -13.57 -32.23
CA ARG A 170 39.26 -14.28 -30.94
C ARG A 170 37.96 -14.98 -30.51
N PRO A 171 37.68 -16.19 -31.03
CA PRO A 171 36.40 -16.87 -30.81
C PRO A 171 36.18 -17.40 -29.39
N ARG A 172 37.23 -17.45 -28.57
CA ARG A 172 37.21 -17.90 -27.17
C ARG A 172 37.45 -16.77 -26.16
N ASP A 173 37.27 -15.50 -26.54
CA ASP A 173 37.28 -14.39 -25.57
C ASP A 173 35.88 -14.24 -24.94
N PHE A 174 35.76 -14.51 -23.64
CA PHE A 174 34.49 -14.46 -22.93
C PHE A 174 33.85 -13.06 -22.94
N ARG A 175 34.65 -11.98 -23.00
CA ARG A 175 34.14 -10.60 -23.00
C ARG A 175 33.43 -10.28 -24.31
N LEU A 176 34.00 -10.71 -25.43
CA LEU A 176 33.39 -10.53 -26.75
C LEU A 176 32.10 -11.34 -26.87
N LEU A 177 32.09 -12.58 -26.38
CA LEU A 177 30.89 -13.41 -26.32
C LEU A 177 29.83 -12.77 -25.43
N HIS A 178 30.22 -12.20 -24.29
CA HIS A 178 29.32 -11.44 -23.43
C HIS A 178 28.70 -10.23 -24.13
N ASN A 179 29.52 -9.40 -24.78
CA ASN A 179 29.08 -8.20 -25.52
C ASN A 179 28.15 -8.56 -26.69
N MET A 180 28.42 -9.67 -27.38
CA MET A 180 27.51 -10.21 -28.39
C MET A 180 26.17 -10.63 -27.78
N GLY A 181 26.19 -11.26 -26.60
CA GLY A 181 24.98 -11.56 -25.84
C GLY A 181 24.14 -10.31 -25.53
N VAL A 182 24.77 -9.24 -25.03
CA VAL A 182 24.13 -7.93 -24.80
C VAL A 182 23.54 -7.35 -26.09
N THR A 183 24.27 -7.45 -27.21
CA THR A 183 23.78 -6.97 -28.52
C THR A 183 22.50 -7.72 -28.94
N TYR A 184 22.49 -9.04 -28.77
CA TYR A 184 21.30 -9.85 -29.06
C TYR A 184 20.13 -9.59 -28.11
N GLU A 185 20.40 -9.28 -26.83
CA GLU A 185 19.38 -8.84 -25.88
C GLU A 185 18.71 -7.55 -26.35
N LEU A 186 19.51 -6.53 -26.73
CA LEU A 186 19.00 -5.26 -27.24
C LEU A 186 18.20 -5.42 -28.56
N LEU A 187 18.53 -6.44 -29.36
CA LEU A 187 17.78 -6.84 -30.55
C LEU A 187 16.50 -7.64 -30.24
N ASN A 188 16.18 -7.86 -28.96
CA ASN A 188 15.10 -8.74 -28.48
C ASN A 188 15.23 -10.20 -28.97
N GLN A 189 16.46 -10.67 -29.24
CA GLN A 189 16.80 -12.05 -29.61
C GLN A 189 17.35 -12.82 -28.42
N GLU A 190 16.54 -12.93 -27.37
CA GLU A 190 16.93 -13.48 -26.07
C GLU A 190 17.55 -14.88 -26.11
N ASP A 191 17.07 -15.78 -26.98
CA ASP A 191 17.60 -17.15 -27.04
C ASP A 191 19.03 -17.18 -27.57
N ARG A 192 19.38 -16.28 -28.49
CA ARG A 192 20.77 -16.09 -28.93
C ARG A 192 21.60 -15.41 -27.86
N ALA A 193 21.05 -14.40 -27.18
CA ALA A 193 21.71 -13.76 -26.05
C ALA A 193 22.15 -14.79 -25.00
N ARG A 194 21.23 -15.68 -24.61
CA ARG A 194 21.50 -16.81 -23.73
C ARG A 194 22.63 -17.69 -24.24
N GLU A 195 22.58 -18.14 -25.49
CA GLU A 195 23.60 -19.03 -26.06
C GLU A 195 25.01 -18.42 -25.95
N TYR A 196 25.14 -17.15 -26.31
CA TYR A 196 26.41 -16.44 -26.23
C TYR A 196 26.89 -16.25 -24.78
N TRP A 197 25.98 -15.94 -23.84
CA TRP A 197 26.32 -15.84 -22.42
C TRP A 197 26.68 -17.20 -21.79
N GLU A 198 25.99 -18.28 -22.14
CA GLU A 198 26.32 -19.64 -21.70
C GLU A 198 27.71 -20.07 -22.22
N ARG A 199 28.03 -19.72 -23.48
CA ARG A 199 29.38 -19.91 -24.05
C ARG A 199 30.43 -19.05 -23.35
N ALA A 200 30.10 -17.82 -22.96
CA ALA A 200 31.01 -16.99 -22.19
C ALA A 200 31.28 -17.60 -20.80
N LEU A 201 30.25 -18.11 -20.11
CA LEU A 201 30.42 -18.79 -18.81
C LEU A 201 31.13 -20.14 -18.90
N SER A 202 31.04 -20.85 -20.02
CA SER A 202 31.80 -22.10 -20.19
C SER A 202 33.30 -21.86 -20.32
N ILE A 203 33.71 -20.65 -20.75
CA ILE A 203 35.10 -20.21 -20.80
C ILE A 203 35.52 -19.59 -19.46
N LYS A 204 34.69 -18.72 -18.89
CA LYS A 204 34.93 -18.04 -17.62
C LYS A 204 33.74 -18.19 -16.66
N PRO A 205 33.70 -19.25 -15.82
CA PRO A 205 32.55 -19.56 -14.96
C PRO A 205 32.26 -18.54 -13.85
N ASP A 206 33.25 -17.71 -13.51
CA ASP A 206 33.22 -16.67 -12.49
C ASP A 206 32.98 -15.25 -13.07
N SER A 207 32.59 -15.15 -14.35
CA SER A 207 32.25 -13.86 -14.98
C SER A 207 30.97 -13.26 -14.38
N VAL A 208 31.13 -12.30 -13.47
CA VAL A 208 30.04 -11.66 -12.72
C VAL A 208 29.04 -10.95 -13.65
N GLU A 209 29.52 -10.22 -14.67
CA GLU A 209 28.69 -9.51 -15.65
C GLU A 209 27.79 -10.48 -16.43
N THR A 210 28.33 -11.63 -16.81
CA THR A 210 27.60 -12.68 -17.53
C THR A 210 26.58 -13.38 -16.62
N LEU A 211 26.94 -13.64 -15.35
CA LEU A 211 26.02 -14.20 -14.35
C LEU A 211 24.82 -13.26 -14.11
N ILE A 212 25.08 -11.95 -13.98
CA ILE A 212 24.04 -10.92 -13.83
C ILE A 212 23.13 -10.87 -15.06
N SER A 213 23.70 -10.91 -16.27
CA SER A 213 22.92 -10.81 -17.51
C SER A 213 22.03 -12.04 -17.72
N LEU A 214 22.55 -13.25 -17.46
CA LEU A 214 21.74 -14.47 -17.48
C LEU A 214 20.68 -14.46 -16.38
N SER A 215 21.01 -13.97 -15.19
CA SER A 215 20.03 -13.85 -14.11
C SER A 215 18.87 -12.92 -14.51
N HIS A 216 19.17 -11.76 -15.08
CA HIS A 216 18.17 -10.84 -15.62
C HIS A 216 17.26 -11.55 -16.64
N LEU A 217 17.85 -12.24 -17.61
CA LEU A 217 17.10 -12.99 -18.62
C LEU A 217 16.17 -14.05 -18.01
N PHE A 218 16.66 -14.86 -17.06
CA PHE A 218 15.83 -15.86 -16.39
C PHE A 218 14.73 -15.21 -15.55
N GLY A 219 15.03 -14.10 -14.88
CA GLY A 219 14.06 -13.29 -14.12
C GLY A 219 12.94 -12.74 -15.01
N GLU A 220 13.27 -12.18 -16.18
CA GLU A 220 12.28 -11.66 -17.15
C GLU A 220 11.38 -12.77 -17.73
N ARG A 221 11.93 -13.97 -17.88
CA ARG A 221 11.17 -15.19 -18.23
C ARG A 221 10.38 -15.78 -17.05
N GLY A 222 10.49 -15.20 -15.86
CA GLY A 222 9.83 -15.66 -14.63
C GLY A 222 10.50 -16.85 -13.95
N ASP A 223 11.64 -17.36 -14.44
CA ASP A 223 12.43 -18.42 -13.79
C ASP A 223 13.27 -17.83 -12.65
N THR A 224 12.56 -17.47 -11.57
CA THR A 224 13.11 -16.72 -10.44
C THR A 224 14.15 -17.54 -9.67
N GLU A 225 14.01 -18.86 -9.61
CA GLU A 225 14.92 -19.73 -8.86
C GLU A 225 16.31 -19.79 -9.52
N ARG A 226 16.36 -19.97 -10.85
CA ARG A 226 17.64 -19.89 -11.58
C ARG A 226 18.25 -18.51 -11.48
N ALA A 227 17.44 -17.47 -11.62
CA ALA A 227 17.90 -16.08 -11.50
C ALA A 227 18.55 -15.82 -10.13
N LYS A 228 17.91 -16.24 -9.02
CA LYS A 228 18.45 -16.11 -7.66
C LYS A 228 19.74 -16.89 -7.47
N SER A 229 19.82 -18.11 -8.00
CA SER A 229 21.05 -18.92 -7.92
C SER A 229 22.23 -18.23 -8.61
N LEU A 230 22.02 -17.66 -9.80
CA LEU A 230 23.05 -16.93 -10.53
C LEU A 230 23.48 -15.64 -9.83
N ILE A 231 22.53 -14.90 -9.25
CA ILE A 231 22.81 -13.67 -8.50
C ILE A 231 23.56 -13.97 -7.19
N ALA A 232 23.20 -15.03 -6.46
CA ALA A 232 23.92 -15.43 -5.26
C ALA A 232 25.37 -15.84 -5.57
N ARG A 233 25.61 -16.51 -6.71
CA ARG A 233 26.96 -16.82 -7.19
C ARG A 233 27.74 -15.55 -7.54
N ALA A 234 27.13 -14.62 -8.26
CA ALA A 234 27.73 -13.33 -8.59
C ALA A 234 28.11 -12.54 -7.33
N GLU A 235 27.24 -12.52 -6.32
CA GLU A 235 27.47 -11.88 -5.02
C GLU A 235 28.66 -12.51 -4.29
N ALA A 236 28.69 -13.85 -4.17
CA ALA A 236 29.79 -14.56 -3.52
C ALA A 236 31.15 -14.26 -4.17
N ILE A 237 31.24 -14.25 -5.50
CA ILE A 237 32.48 -13.93 -6.23
C ILE A 237 32.95 -12.50 -5.92
N VAL A 238 32.03 -11.53 -5.82
CA VAL A 238 32.39 -10.13 -5.49
C VAL A 238 32.85 -10.00 -4.05
N ILE A 239 32.24 -10.74 -3.11
CA ILE A 239 32.63 -10.75 -1.69
C ILE A 239 33.98 -11.43 -1.48
N GLU A 240 34.24 -12.53 -2.18
CA GLU A 240 35.48 -13.32 -2.09
C GLU A 240 36.66 -12.68 -2.85
N SER A 241 36.40 -11.62 -3.64
CA SER A 241 37.43 -10.86 -4.34
C SER A 241 38.41 -10.20 -3.37
N SER A 242 39.71 -10.25 -3.71
CA SER A 242 40.78 -9.56 -2.96
C SER A 242 40.54 -8.06 -2.76
N THR A 243 39.76 -7.43 -3.66
CA THR A 243 39.28 -6.06 -3.54
C THR A 243 37.77 -6.02 -3.69
N LEU A 244 37.07 -5.55 -2.66
CA LEU A 244 35.61 -5.46 -2.65
C LEU A 244 35.12 -4.26 -3.47
N ASP A 245 34.49 -4.52 -4.61
CA ASP A 245 33.76 -3.50 -5.37
C ASP A 245 32.38 -3.27 -4.75
N ARG A 246 32.28 -2.25 -3.90
CA ARG A 246 31.02 -1.90 -3.21
C ARG A 246 29.91 -1.49 -4.18
N ALA A 247 30.22 -0.78 -5.27
CA ALA A 247 29.21 -0.34 -6.24
C ALA A 247 28.59 -1.54 -6.97
N LYS A 248 29.43 -2.51 -7.35
CA LYS A 248 29.00 -3.75 -7.99
C LYS A 248 28.25 -4.66 -7.02
N LEU A 249 28.72 -4.81 -5.78
CA LEU A 249 27.99 -5.56 -4.75
C LEU A 249 26.60 -4.96 -4.53
N TYR A 250 26.51 -3.65 -4.39
CA TYR A 250 25.25 -2.93 -4.20
C TYR A 250 24.27 -3.11 -5.38
N SER A 251 24.80 -3.03 -6.60
CA SER A 251 24.10 -3.32 -7.85
C SER A 251 23.53 -4.75 -7.88
N ILE A 252 24.28 -5.74 -7.38
CA ILE A 252 23.82 -7.14 -7.25
C ILE A 252 22.73 -7.26 -6.18
N GLN A 253 22.88 -6.61 -5.02
CA GLN A 253 21.90 -6.65 -3.94
C GLN A 253 20.55 -6.05 -4.35
N ILE A 254 20.54 -4.95 -5.11
CA ILE A 254 19.30 -4.39 -5.69
C ILE A 254 18.62 -5.42 -6.59
N ARG A 255 19.37 -6.09 -7.48
CA ARG A 255 18.83 -7.14 -8.35
C ARG A 255 18.29 -8.32 -7.55
N ALA A 256 19.02 -8.75 -6.52
CA ALA A 256 18.59 -9.81 -5.60
C ALA A 256 17.26 -9.45 -4.93
N ALA A 257 17.11 -8.20 -4.47
CA ALA A 257 15.87 -7.70 -3.89
C ALA A 257 14.70 -7.84 -4.87
N MET A 258 14.87 -7.40 -6.12
CA MET A 258 13.82 -7.46 -7.15
C MET A 258 13.36 -8.89 -7.47
N LEU A 259 14.27 -9.87 -7.37
CA LEU A 259 13.93 -11.28 -7.59
C LEU A 259 13.00 -11.87 -6.50
N HIS A 260 12.73 -11.18 -5.39
CA HIS A 260 11.65 -11.59 -4.50
C HIS A 260 10.25 -11.33 -5.11
N LEU A 261 10.11 -10.40 -6.06
CA LEU A 261 8.86 -10.11 -6.74
C LEU A 261 8.58 -11.10 -7.89
N LYS A 262 8.21 -12.34 -7.54
CA LYS A 262 7.85 -13.40 -8.49
C LYS A 262 6.67 -13.00 -9.38
N MET A 263 6.61 -13.57 -10.58
CA MET A 263 5.46 -13.41 -11.49
C MET A 263 4.31 -14.37 -11.17
N ILE A 264 4.61 -15.59 -10.71
CA ILE A 264 3.63 -16.60 -10.29
C ILE A 264 3.97 -17.06 -8.88
N TYR A 265 3.02 -16.91 -7.97
CA TYR A 265 3.13 -17.36 -6.59
C TYR A 265 2.47 -18.73 -6.41
N ALA A 266 3.05 -19.60 -5.59
CA ALA A 266 2.50 -20.93 -5.35
C ALA A 266 1.25 -20.91 -4.45
N SER A 267 1.17 -19.95 -3.54
CA SER A 267 0.06 -19.74 -2.59
C SER A 267 0.10 -18.31 -2.04
N VAL A 268 -0.93 -17.91 -1.28
CA VAL A 268 -0.95 -16.63 -0.55
C VAL A 268 0.22 -16.53 0.43
N GLU A 269 0.59 -17.64 1.07
CA GLU A 269 1.69 -17.68 2.03
C GLU A 269 3.05 -17.47 1.35
N ASP A 270 3.25 -18.07 0.17
CA ASP A 270 4.45 -17.83 -0.65
C ASP A 270 4.55 -16.36 -1.08
N LEU A 271 3.40 -15.75 -1.42
CA LEU A 271 3.31 -14.34 -1.78
C LEU A 271 3.65 -13.42 -0.60
N LYS A 272 3.05 -13.64 0.58
CA LYS A 272 3.35 -12.90 1.81
C LYS A 272 4.84 -12.98 2.19
N ARG A 273 5.41 -14.19 2.16
CA ARG A 273 6.84 -14.41 2.42
C ARG A 273 7.71 -13.66 1.42
N SER A 274 7.38 -13.77 0.13
CA SER A 274 8.11 -13.08 -0.94
C SER A 274 8.05 -11.55 -0.77
N ARG A 275 6.89 -11.01 -0.37
CA ARG A 275 6.74 -9.58 -0.06
C ARG A 275 7.61 -9.16 1.12
N ALA A 276 7.55 -9.89 2.23
CA ALA A 276 8.33 -9.56 3.43
C ALA A 276 9.84 -9.55 3.13
N GLN A 277 10.32 -10.53 2.35
CA GLN A 277 11.72 -10.57 1.92
C GLN A 277 12.10 -9.37 1.05
N TYR A 278 11.26 -9.02 0.06
CA TYR A 278 11.48 -7.83 -0.77
C TYR A 278 11.60 -6.55 0.08
N GLU A 279 10.69 -6.36 1.03
CA GLU A 279 10.68 -5.20 1.93
C GLU A 279 11.91 -5.15 2.83
N GLN A 280 12.29 -6.30 3.39
CA GLN A 280 13.48 -6.43 4.24
C GLN A 280 14.77 -6.16 3.47
N SER A 281 14.91 -6.69 2.24
CA SER A 281 16.06 -6.43 1.38
C SER A 281 16.21 -4.94 1.08
N LEU A 282 15.12 -4.27 0.70
CA LEU A 282 15.16 -2.82 0.48
C LEU A 282 15.47 -2.04 1.75
N GLN A 283 14.99 -2.48 2.90
CA GLN A 283 15.29 -1.84 4.18
C GLN A 283 16.77 -2.00 4.56
N ALA A 284 17.34 -3.18 4.38
CA ALA A 284 18.76 -3.44 4.63
C ALA A 284 19.64 -2.53 3.76
N ILE A 285 19.37 -2.51 2.45
CA ILE A 285 20.04 -1.64 1.47
C ILE A 285 19.92 -0.16 1.88
N ALA A 286 18.73 0.29 2.29
CA ALA A 286 18.51 1.70 2.63
C ALA A 286 19.30 2.18 3.87
N LEU A 287 19.66 1.27 4.78
CA LEU A 287 20.42 1.56 6.02
C LEU A 287 21.94 1.61 5.80
N GLU A 288 22.44 1.17 4.65
CA GLU A 288 23.85 1.19 4.32
C GLU A 288 24.33 2.59 3.87
N THR A 289 25.65 2.82 3.95
CA THR A 289 26.28 3.95 3.28
C THR A 289 26.39 3.64 1.79
N LEU A 290 25.58 4.31 0.99
CA LEU A 290 25.38 3.96 -0.42
C LEU A 290 26.53 4.47 -1.31
N PRO A 291 27.13 3.60 -2.15
CA PRO A 291 28.12 4.04 -3.12
C PRO A 291 27.46 4.84 -4.26
N VAL A 292 28.22 5.75 -4.86
CA VAL A 292 27.80 6.39 -6.12
C VAL A 292 27.92 5.37 -7.24
N LEU A 293 26.82 5.10 -7.91
CA LEU A 293 26.74 4.19 -9.05
C LEU A 293 27.11 4.89 -10.37
N PRO A 294 27.53 4.14 -11.40
CA PRO A 294 27.69 4.67 -12.75
C PRO A 294 26.41 5.37 -13.25
N PRO A 295 26.56 6.47 -14.02
CA PRO A 295 25.46 7.39 -14.31
C PRO A 295 24.35 6.83 -15.22
N ASP A 296 24.61 5.77 -15.98
CA ASP A 296 23.55 5.05 -16.72
C ASP A 296 22.90 4.00 -15.79
N PRO A 297 21.69 4.26 -15.25
CA PRO A 297 20.96 3.31 -14.41
C PRO A 297 20.63 1.99 -15.11
N LEU A 298 20.49 1.97 -16.43
CA LEU A 298 20.18 0.72 -17.15
C LEU A 298 21.38 -0.22 -17.18
N ILE A 299 22.61 0.29 -17.04
CA ILE A 299 23.81 -0.53 -16.82
C ILE A 299 23.94 -0.85 -15.34
N SER A 300 23.94 0.20 -14.50
CA SER A 300 24.35 0.07 -13.11
C SER A 300 23.35 -0.77 -12.32
N VAL A 301 22.04 -0.54 -12.44
CA VAL A 301 21.01 -1.29 -11.70
C VAL A 301 20.19 -2.25 -12.55
N GLY A 302 20.19 -2.09 -13.87
CA GLY A 302 19.57 -3.02 -14.81
C GLY A 302 18.10 -2.71 -15.13
N SER A 303 17.65 -3.13 -16.31
CA SER A 303 16.32 -2.82 -16.85
C SER A 303 15.14 -3.52 -16.15
N GLY A 304 15.36 -4.45 -15.22
CA GLY A 304 14.29 -5.08 -14.44
C GLY A 304 14.05 -4.43 -13.06
N CYS A 305 14.86 -3.44 -12.69
CA CYS A 305 14.99 -2.99 -11.30
C CYS A 305 14.21 -1.70 -11.02
N PHE A 306 12.88 -1.75 -11.12
CA PHE A 306 11.98 -0.63 -10.75
C PHE A 306 10.66 -1.10 -10.13
N GLY A 307 10.65 -2.34 -9.61
CA GLY A 307 9.55 -2.89 -8.83
C GLY A 307 8.23 -3.06 -9.59
N TYR A 308 8.27 -3.36 -10.90
CA TYR A 308 7.08 -3.51 -11.76
C TYR A 308 6.06 -4.50 -11.20
N ASN A 309 6.51 -5.66 -10.72
CA ASN A 309 5.62 -6.74 -10.28
C ASN A 309 4.97 -6.53 -8.91
N ALA A 310 5.36 -5.51 -8.14
CA ALA A 310 4.89 -5.29 -6.76
C ALA A 310 3.36 -5.13 -6.69
N ILE A 311 2.77 -4.44 -7.66
CA ILE A 311 1.33 -4.14 -7.70
C ILE A 311 0.46 -5.40 -7.74
N TYR A 312 0.96 -6.49 -8.34
CA TYR A 312 0.19 -7.74 -8.51
C TYR A 312 0.06 -8.53 -7.20
N GLN A 313 0.78 -8.13 -6.15
CA GLN A 313 0.65 -8.71 -4.81
C GLN A 313 -0.56 -8.14 -4.05
N GLY A 314 -1.07 -6.98 -4.45
CA GLY A 314 -2.27 -6.39 -3.85
C GLY A 314 -2.02 -5.77 -2.48
N TYR A 315 -0.88 -5.11 -2.29
CA TYR A 315 -0.58 -4.33 -1.08
C TYR A 315 -0.49 -2.83 -1.41
N ASN A 316 -0.45 -1.99 -0.37
CA ASN A 316 -0.09 -0.58 -0.55
C ASN A 316 1.42 -0.50 -0.84
N ASP A 317 1.75 -0.02 -2.03
CA ASP A 317 3.13 0.03 -2.52
C ASP A 317 3.86 1.34 -2.21
N LEU A 318 3.21 2.33 -1.58
CA LEU A 318 3.81 3.65 -1.35
C LEU A 318 5.17 3.56 -0.64
N ALA A 319 5.22 2.91 0.53
CA ALA A 319 6.43 2.86 1.33
C ALA A 319 7.58 2.15 0.60
N VAL A 320 7.30 1.04 -0.09
CA VAL A 320 8.34 0.26 -0.79
C VAL A 320 8.83 0.97 -2.05
N ARG A 321 7.94 1.62 -2.81
CA ARG A 321 8.31 2.38 -4.01
C ARG A 321 9.08 3.64 -3.67
N ALA A 322 8.69 4.32 -2.59
CA ALA A 322 9.41 5.49 -2.11
C ALA A 322 10.78 5.13 -1.54
N ARG A 323 10.91 3.99 -0.83
CA ARG A 323 12.22 3.47 -0.39
C ARG A 323 13.14 3.18 -1.57
N LEU A 324 12.61 2.54 -2.60
CA LEU A 324 13.36 2.25 -3.82
C LEU A 324 13.80 3.53 -4.54
N ALA A 325 12.92 4.53 -4.62
CA ALA A 325 13.26 5.83 -5.18
C ALA A 325 14.35 6.56 -4.37
N ASP A 326 14.26 6.54 -3.04
CA ASP A 326 15.29 7.12 -2.17
C ASP A 326 16.67 6.47 -2.36
N ILE A 327 16.70 5.13 -2.40
CA ILE A 327 17.89 4.34 -2.73
C ILE A 327 18.54 4.83 -4.03
N TYR A 328 17.76 4.95 -5.11
CA TYR A 328 18.29 5.37 -6.40
C TYR A 328 18.75 6.82 -6.38
N ARG A 329 18.01 7.73 -5.76
CA ARG A 329 18.41 9.13 -5.70
C ARG A 329 19.72 9.33 -4.96
N ARG A 330 19.94 8.63 -3.84
CA ARG A 330 21.18 8.69 -3.07
C ARG A 330 22.37 8.09 -3.82
N SER A 331 22.13 7.05 -4.62
CA SER A 331 23.19 6.33 -5.34
C SER A 331 23.47 6.89 -6.74
N LEU A 332 22.54 7.66 -7.32
CA LEU A 332 22.64 8.24 -8.67
C LEU A 332 22.31 9.76 -8.64
N PRO A 333 23.24 10.62 -8.18
CA PRO A 333 22.97 12.04 -7.97
C PRO A 333 22.48 12.80 -9.22
N LYS A 334 22.89 12.36 -10.42
CA LYS A 334 22.50 12.96 -11.71
C LYS A 334 21.00 12.87 -12.00
N LEU A 335 20.27 11.99 -11.31
CA LEU A 335 18.81 11.92 -11.41
C LEU A 335 18.11 13.17 -10.85
N SER A 336 18.78 13.91 -9.94
CA SER A 336 18.23 15.09 -9.25
C SER A 336 18.30 16.39 -10.07
N PHE A 337 18.30 16.31 -11.39
CA PHE A 337 18.33 17.46 -12.29
C PHE A 337 17.09 18.36 -12.13
N VAL A 338 17.28 19.67 -12.20
CA VAL A 338 16.21 20.69 -12.19
C VAL A 338 16.42 21.64 -13.36
N ALA A 339 15.41 21.75 -14.23
CA ALA A 339 15.48 22.67 -15.36
C ALA A 339 15.50 24.13 -14.90
N ASN A 340 16.26 24.99 -15.60
CA ASN A 340 16.49 26.38 -15.19
C ASN A 340 15.19 27.19 -15.02
N HIS A 341 14.20 27.02 -15.91
CA HIS A 341 12.92 27.74 -15.81
C HIS A 341 12.10 27.29 -14.59
N VAL A 342 12.28 26.05 -14.15
CA VAL A 342 11.62 25.49 -12.97
C VAL A 342 12.20 26.10 -11.70
N THR A 343 13.54 26.18 -11.58
CA THR A 343 14.20 26.81 -10.43
C THR A 343 13.70 28.22 -10.18
N GLN A 344 13.46 28.98 -11.25
CA GLN A 344 13.02 30.37 -11.14
C GLN A 344 11.53 30.52 -10.84
N TRP A 345 10.67 29.73 -11.48
CA TRP A 345 9.24 30.04 -11.55
C TRP A 345 8.32 29.00 -10.91
N ARG A 346 8.80 27.82 -10.51
CA ARG A 346 7.94 26.72 -10.05
C ARG A 346 6.98 27.11 -8.93
N ASN A 347 7.43 27.89 -7.95
CA ASN A 347 6.67 28.18 -6.74
C ASN A 347 5.60 29.29 -6.90
N TYR A 348 5.44 29.83 -8.10
CA TYR A 348 4.42 30.84 -8.41
C TYR A 348 3.11 30.19 -8.86
N GLN A 349 2.05 30.99 -8.80
CA GLN A 349 0.80 30.70 -9.51
C GLN A 349 0.92 31.20 -10.95
N HIS A 350 0.48 30.41 -11.92
CA HIS A 350 0.58 30.71 -13.34
C HIS A 350 -0.82 30.87 -13.93
N VAL A 351 -1.11 32.07 -14.43
CA VAL A 351 -2.39 32.42 -15.04
C VAL A 351 -2.15 32.73 -16.51
N PHE A 352 -2.90 32.06 -17.39
CA PHE A 352 -2.81 32.22 -18.84
C PHE A 352 -4.02 33.02 -19.30
N LEU A 353 -3.76 34.21 -19.84
CA LEU A 353 -4.78 35.19 -20.18
C LEU A 353 -5.20 35.07 -21.65
N ASP A 354 -6.50 35.22 -21.91
CA ASP A 354 -7.00 35.55 -23.24
C ASP A 354 -6.59 36.98 -23.60
N ARG A 355 -6.42 37.24 -24.91
CA ARG A 355 -5.64 38.35 -25.48
C ARG A 355 -6.01 39.78 -25.02
N ASP A 356 -7.13 40.03 -24.34
CA ASP A 356 -7.64 41.37 -24.02
C ASP A 356 -8.03 41.62 -22.54
N SER A 357 -7.23 41.16 -21.57
CA SER A 357 -7.58 41.31 -20.14
C SER A 357 -6.56 42.13 -19.32
N ASN A 358 -7.02 43.24 -18.72
CA ASN A 358 -6.24 44.11 -17.80
C ASN A 358 -6.40 43.64 -16.35
N HIS A 359 -5.30 43.27 -15.68
CA HIS A 359 -5.34 42.77 -14.29
C HIS A 359 -4.22 43.36 -13.41
N SER A 360 -4.54 43.53 -12.13
CA SER A 360 -3.68 44.09 -11.08
C SER A 360 -2.62 43.08 -10.61
N LYS A 361 -1.40 43.58 -10.33
CA LYS A 361 -0.23 42.78 -9.97
C LYS A 361 -0.34 42.22 -8.54
N GLY A 362 -0.71 40.95 -8.40
CA GLY A 362 -0.44 40.17 -7.19
C GLY A 362 1.06 39.81 -7.08
N THR A 363 1.61 39.78 -5.88
CA THR A 363 3.07 39.60 -5.65
C THR A 363 3.61 38.18 -5.94
N ASN A 364 2.74 37.16 -6.07
CA ASN A 364 3.11 35.75 -6.28
C ASN A 364 2.41 35.09 -7.49
N ILE A 365 1.95 35.89 -8.46
CA ILE A 365 1.25 35.42 -9.67
C ILE A 365 2.03 35.85 -10.91
N VAL A 366 2.28 34.90 -11.82
CA VAL A 366 2.88 35.15 -13.13
C VAL A 366 1.80 35.03 -14.20
N TYR A 367 1.60 36.12 -14.93
CA TYR A 367 0.63 36.16 -16.04
C TYR A 367 1.32 35.88 -17.37
N HIS A 368 0.74 34.99 -18.16
CA HIS A 368 1.23 34.58 -19.48
C HIS A 368 0.25 35.00 -20.57
N ARG A 369 0.77 35.57 -21.66
CA ARG A 369 0.01 35.90 -22.90
C ARG A 369 0.34 34.93 -24.04
N ARG A 370 0.58 33.68 -23.69
CA ARG A 370 0.89 32.57 -24.59
C ARG A 370 0.05 31.36 -24.23
N ARG A 371 0.07 30.33 -25.07
CA ARG A 371 -0.55 29.03 -24.78
C ARG A 371 0.21 28.28 -23.68
N ILE A 372 -0.50 27.38 -22.99
CA ILE A 372 0.09 26.46 -22.01
C ILE A 372 0.90 25.40 -22.76
N ARG A 373 2.17 25.24 -22.41
CA ARG A 373 3.06 24.23 -22.98
C ARG A 373 2.94 22.92 -22.22
N VAL A 374 2.41 21.89 -22.87
CA VAL A 374 2.17 20.57 -22.29
C VAL A 374 2.97 19.52 -23.03
N GLY A 375 3.83 18.79 -22.34
CA GLY A 375 4.57 17.65 -22.88
C GLY A 375 3.98 16.32 -22.44
N PHE A 376 3.74 15.42 -23.39
CA PHE A 376 3.38 14.02 -23.12
C PHE A 376 4.59 13.13 -23.41
N HIS A 377 5.17 12.55 -22.36
CA HIS A 377 6.34 11.67 -22.47
C HIS A 377 5.93 10.20 -22.38
N SER A 378 6.32 9.41 -23.39
CA SER A 378 6.02 7.98 -23.45
C SER A 378 7.04 7.17 -24.28
N ALA A 379 7.45 6.03 -23.73
CA ALA A 379 8.13 4.95 -24.46
C ALA A 379 7.17 4.17 -25.37
N PHE A 380 5.86 4.29 -25.12
CA PHE A 380 4.82 3.47 -25.73
C PHE A 380 3.77 4.26 -26.50
N MET A 381 4.12 5.42 -27.05
CA MET A 381 3.28 6.20 -27.98
C MET A 381 3.18 5.53 -29.36
N ARG A 382 2.55 4.35 -29.38
CA ARG A 382 2.32 3.49 -30.56
C ARG A 382 1.05 2.67 -30.32
N HIS A 383 0.76 1.66 -31.14
CA HIS A 383 -0.35 0.71 -30.96
C HIS A 383 -0.10 -0.25 -29.78
N HIS A 384 0.06 0.35 -28.61
CA HIS A 384 0.23 -0.20 -27.29
C HIS A 384 -0.90 0.34 -26.40
N SER A 385 -1.10 -0.26 -25.22
CA SER A 385 -2.13 0.16 -24.28
C SER A 385 -2.05 1.65 -23.95
N VAL A 386 -0.86 2.15 -23.60
CA VAL A 386 -0.65 3.57 -23.24
C VAL A 386 -0.95 4.51 -24.41
N GLY A 387 -0.40 4.22 -25.60
CA GLY A 387 -0.67 5.03 -26.79
C GLY A 387 -2.16 5.09 -27.14
N LEU A 388 -2.90 3.98 -27.04
CA LEU A 388 -4.35 3.99 -27.24
C LEU A 388 -5.08 4.83 -26.18
N LEU A 389 -4.71 4.70 -24.91
CA LEU A 389 -5.33 5.43 -23.79
C LEU A 389 -5.14 6.95 -23.89
N MET A 390 -4.02 7.41 -24.43
CA MET A 390 -3.70 8.84 -24.48
C MET A 390 -3.88 9.48 -25.87
N SER A 391 -3.95 8.68 -26.94
CA SER A 391 -3.99 9.19 -28.32
C SER A 391 -5.08 10.25 -28.53
N ARG A 392 -6.34 10.00 -28.12
CA ARG A 392 -7.42 10.96 -28.35
C ARG A 392 -7.31 12.23 -27.52
N VAL A 393 -6.76 12.12 -26.30
CA VAL A 393 -6.49 13.29 -25.46
C VAL A 393 -5.49 14.20 -26.17
N ILE A 394 -4.39 13.63 -26.68
CA ILE A 394 -3.38 14.38 -27.42
C ILE A 394 -3.95 14.94 -28.72
N GLU A 395 -4.60 14.10 -29.53
CA GLU A 395 -5.16 14.46 -30.85
C GLU A 395 -6.17 15.62 -30.77
N ARG A 396 -6.98 15.69 -29.71
CA ARG A 396 -8.14 16.59 -29.63
C ARG A 396 -7.99 17.76 -28.65
N LEU A 397 -6.89 17.86 -27.90
CA LEU A 397 -6.68 18.99 -26.99
C LEU A 397 -6.75 20.33 -27.74
N ASP A 398 -7.38 21.35 -27.16
CA ASP A 398 -7.60 22.65 -27.79
C ASP A 398 -6.26 23.34 -28.16
N ARG A 399 -5.98 23.46 -29.45
CA ARG A 399 -4.73 24.04 -29.97
C ARG A 399 -4.66 25.56 -29.84
N ASP A 400 -5.78 26.25 -29.60
CA ASP A 400 -5.78 27.68 -29.34
C ASP A 400 -5.33 28.00 -27.91
N ARG A 401 -5.47 27.03 -26.99
CA ARG A 401 -5.09 27.16 -25.58
C ARG A 401 -3.80 26.42 -25.22
N PHE A 402 -3.48 25.33 -25.92
CA PHE A 402 -2.39 24.42 -25.58
C PHE A 402 -1.39 24.25 -26.73
N GLU A 403 -0.12 24.41 -26.39
CA GLU A 403 1.02 24.04 -27.22
C GLU A 403 1.47 22.63 -26.81
N VAL A 404 1.18 21.64 -27.66
CA VAL A 404 1.31 20.21 -27.31
C VAL A 404 2.61 19.64 -27.88
N PHE A 405 3.41 19.06 -26.99
CA PHE A 405 4.65 18.35 -27.33
C PHE A 405 4.48 16.84 -27.08
N VAL A 406 4.97 16.03 -27.99
CA VAL A 406 5.05 14.57 -27.83
C VAL A 406 6.52 14.19 -27.73
N ILE A 407 6.89 13.55 -26.62
CA ILE A 407 8.26 13.20 -26.29
C ILE A 407 8.37 11.68 -26.31
N THR A 408 9.21 11.15 -27.20
CA THR A 408 9.45 9.71 -27.37
C THR A 408 10.95 9.42 -27.33
N TYR A 409 11.34 8.15 -27.30
CA TYR A 409 12.74 7.78 -27.42
C TYR A 409 13.18 7.61 -28.88
N THR A 410 14.48 7.77 -29.13
CA THR A 410 15.10 7.56 -30.46
C THR A 410 14.93 6.14 -31.00
N ASN A 411 14.78 5.15 -30.14
CA ASN A 411 14.53 3.76 -30.50
C ASN A 411 13.04 3.39 -30.51
N SER A 412 12.13 4.35 -30.30
CA SER A 412 10.70 4.08 -30.30
C SER A 412 10.21 3.67 -31.70
N VAL A 413 9.35 2.65 -31.75
CA VAL A 413 8.74 2.18 -32.99
C VAL A 413 7.68 3.18 -33.46
N THR A 414 7.82 3.67 -34.70
CA THR A 414 6.83 4.55 -35.33
C THR A 414 5.85 3.72 -36.16
N ASP A 415 4.62 3.59 -35.67
CA ASP A 415 3.52 2.90 -36.37
C ASP A 415 2.40 3.85 -36.83
N GLU A 416 1.27 3.30 -37.28
CA GLU A 416 0.13 4.08 -37.75
C GLU A 416 -0.47 4.98 -36.66
N LEU A 417 -0.58 4.48 -35.42
CA LEU A 417 -1.06 5.29 -34.31
C LEU A 417 -0.10 6.45 -34.04
N THR A 418 1.19 6.16 -34.02
CA THR A 418 2.25 7.16 -33.81
C THR A 418 2.14 8.27 -34.85
N ARG A 419 2.13 7.90 -36.14
CA ARG A 419 2.01 8.84 -37.27
C ARG A 419 0.73 9.69 -37.17
N ARG A 420 -0.39 9.09 -36.78
CA ARG A 420 -1.66 9.80 -36.60
C ARG A 420 -1.56 10.84 -35.49
N VAL A 421 -1.07 10.47 -34.31
CA VAL A 421 -0.90 11.41 -33.18
C VAL A 421 0.03 12.55 -33.58
N LEU A 422 1.19 12.24 -34.18
CA LEU A 422 2.17 13.24 -34.59
C LEU A 422 1.66 14.18 -35.70
N SER A 423 0.71 13.73 -36.54
CA SER A 423 0.10 14.60 -37.56
C SER A 423 -0.83 15.69 -36.99
N THR A 424 -1.21 15.58 -35.71
CA THR A 424 -2.11 16.54 -35.04
C THR A 424 -1.38 17.61 -34.22
N ILE A 425 -0.05 17.53 -34.13
CA ILE A 425 0.77 18.50 -33.39
C ILE A 425 1.54 19.39 -34.37
N GLU A 426 2.05 20.52 -33.88
CA GLU A 426 2.78 21.48 -34.71
C GLU A 426 4.13 20.89 -35.19
N PRO A 427 4.59 21.25 -36.39
CA PRO A 427 5.92 20.85 -36.87
C PRO A 427 7.02 21.24 -35.88
N GLY A 428 7.87 20.28 -35.51
CA GLY A 428 8.94 20.48 -34.53
C GLY A 428 8.55 20.21 -33.07
N HIS A 429 7.29 19.89 -32.77
CA HIS A 429 6.86 19.55 -31.40
C HIS A 429 6.92 18.04 -31.08
N HIS A 430 7.40 17.23 -32.03
CA HIS A 430 7.85 15.88 -31.76
C HIS A 430 9.32 15.92 -31.35
N VAL A 431 9.62 15.50 -30.11
CA VAL A 431 10.98 15.50 -29.58
C VAL A 431 11.39 14.08 -29.31
N SER A 432 12.43 13.64 -30.02
CA SER A 432 13.02 12.32 -29.81
C SER A 432 14.24 12.43 -28.90
N ILE A 433 14.17 11.83 -27.71
CA ILE A 433 15.25 11.86 -26.72
C ILE A 433 16.01 10.53 -26.66
N PRO A 434 17.29 10.53 -26.26
CA PRO A 434 18.04 9.30 -26.07
C PRO A 434 17.46 8.46 -24.91
N HIS A 435 17.39 7.14 -25.08
CA HIS A 435 16.89 6.20 -24.06
C HIS A 435 17.89 5.97 -22.90
N ARG A 436 19.19 6.16 -23.16
CA ARG A 436 20.27 5.84 -22.21
C ARG A 436 21.08 7.05 -21.73
N ASN A 437 21.08 8.16 -22.47
CA ASN A 437 21.76 9.39 -22.06
C ASN A 437 20.76 10.34 -21.36
N PHE A 438 20.62 10.17 -20.04
CA PHE A 438 19.66 10.94 -19.26
C PHE A 438 19.98 12.43 -19.20
N GLU A 439 21.26 12.82 -19.22
CA GLU A 439 21.66 14.23 -19.21
C GLU A 439 21.21 14.93 -20.49
N ASP A 440 21.47 14.33 -21.65
CA ASP A 440 21.00 14.85 -22.93
C ASP A 440 19.47 14.88 -22.98
N ALA A 441 18.80 13.83 -22.51
CA ALA A 441 17.34 13.79 -22.45
C ALA A 441 16.78 14.91 -21.54
N GLN A 442 17.38 15.13 -20.36
CA GLN A 442 17.03 16.20 -19.44
C GLN A 442 17.21 17.58 -20.08
N LEU A 443 18.33 17.82 -20.76
CA LEU A 443 18.62 19.09 -21.43
C LEU A 443 17.67 19.36 -22.61
N LEU A 444 17.39 18.34 -23.43
CA LEU A 444 16.45 18.44 -24.55
C LEU A 444 15.04 18.78 -24.07
N ILE A 445 14.56 18.15 -23.00
CA ILE A 445 13.24 18.45 -22.43
C ILE A 445 13.24 19.83 -21.77
N ALA A 446 14.30 20.19 -21.04
CA ALA A 446 14.43 21.50 -20.40
C ALA A 446 14.37 22.65 -21.43
N ALA A 447 14.92 22.45 -22.63
CA ALA A 447 14.89 23.42 -23.71
C ALA A 447 13.46 23.75 -24.19
N LEU A 448 12.50 22.84 -24.00
CA LEU A 448 11.09 23.05 -24.35
C LEU A 448 10.39 24.05 -23.41
N GLN A 449 10.96 24.27 -22.21
CA GLN A 449 10.38 25.12 -21.16
C GLN A 449 8.90 24.79 -20.87
N LEU A 450 8.62 23.51 -20.65
CA LEU A 450 7.26 23.02 -20.42
C LEU A 450 6.66 23.61 -19.14
N ASP A 451 5.38 23.96 -19.20
CA ASP A 451 4.58 24.30 -18.03
C ASP A 451 4.14 23.03 -17.31
N VAL A 452 3.67 22.04 -18.09
CA VAL A 452 3.25 20.74 -17.58
C VAL A 452 3.94 19.61 -18.36
N ILE A 453 4.42 18.60 -17.65
CA ILE A 453 4.83 17.32 -18.25
C ILE A 453 4.00 16.16 -17.69
N ILE A 454 3.49 15.33 -18.59
CA ILE A 454 2.72 14.13 -18.29
C ILE A 454 3.57 12.91 -18.64
N PHE A 455 3.96 12.15 -17.62
CA PHE A 455 4.56 10.84 -17.78
C PHE A 455 3.44 9.81 -17.87
N THR A 456 3.31 9.13 -19.00
CA THR A 456 2.12 8.30 -19.22
C THR A 456 2.20 6.88 -18.62
N GLU A 457 3.37 6.45 -18.13
CA GLU A 457 3.60 5.06 -17.71
C GLU A 457 4.77 4.84 -16.73
N ILE A 458 4.93 5.70 -15.71
CA ILE A 458 6.07 5.57 -14.78
C ILE A 458 6.14 4.13 -14.20
N GLY A 459 7.28 3.49 -14.40
CA GLY A 459 7.53 2.12 -13.93
C GLY A 459 7.12 1.01 -14.89
N MET A 460 6.76 1.29 -16.16
CA MET A 460 6.69 0.26 -17.22
C MET A 460 7.94 0.21 -18.12
N ASP A 461 8.64 1.34 -18.25
CA ASP A 461 9.90 1.47 -18.98
C ASP A 461 10.97 2.05 -18.03
N PRO A 462 12.18 1.46 -17.95
CA PRO A 462 13.22 1.89 -17.03
C PRO A 462 13.64 3.34 -17.26
N ALA A 463 13.84 3.76 -18.51
CA ALA A 463 14.27 5.13 -18.81
C ALA A 463 13.22 6.15 -18.35
N THR A 464 11.94 5.85 -18.55
CA THR A 464 10.84 6.71 -18.11
C THR A 464 10.78 6.80 -16.59
N TYR A 465 11.04 5.70 -15.88
CA TYR A 465 11.13 5.69 -14.42
C TYR A 465 12.28 6.56 -13.90
N PHE A 466 13.48 6.45 -14.46
CA PHE A 466 14.64 7.23 -14.02
C PHE A 466 14.57 8.70 -14.42
N LEU A 467 14.03 9.02 -15.60
CA LEU A 467 13.82 10.40 -16.05
C LEU A 467 12.82 11.15 -15.15
N ALA A 468 11.86 10.45 -14.58
CA ALA A 468 10.85 11.01 -13.68
C ALA A 468 11.43 11.62 -12.38
N PHE A 469 12.66 11.27 -12.00
CA PHE A 469 13.35 11.85 -10.83
C PHE A 469 13.77 13.31 -11.04
N SER A 470 13.74 13.79 -12.28
CA SER A 470 14.12 15.15 -12.65
C SER A 470 12.93 16.10 -12.64
N LYS A 471 13.16 17.36 -12.24
CA LYS A 471 12.16 18.43 -12.32
C LYS A 471 12.26 19.13 -13.68
N LEU A 472 11.49 18.63 -14.64
CA LEU A 472 11.57 19.04 -16.06
C LEU A 472 10.53 20.11 -16.48
N ALA A 473 9.47 20.29 -15.70
CA ALA A 473 8.40 21.27 -15.97
C ALA A 473 7.95 21.98 -14.69
N LEU A 474 7.14 23.03 -14.82
CA LEU A 474 6.59 23.74 -13.65
C LEU A 474 5.69 22.81 -12.82
N ARG A 475 4.92 21.93 -13.46
CA ARG A 475 4.16 20.84 -12.84
C ARG A 475 4.44 19.52 -13.54
N SER A 476 4.62 18.45 -12.77
CA SER A 476 4.80 17.10 -13.29
C SER A 476 3.65 16.22 -12.85
N SER A 477 3.12 15.39 -13.75
CA SER A 477 2.07 14.44 -13.40
C SER A 477 2.30 13.07 -14.01
N SER A 478 1.89 12.04 -13.27
CA SER A 478 1.81 10.66 -13.74
C SER A 478 0.38 10.35 -14.18
N PHE A 479 0.24 9.72 -15.35
CA PHE A 479 -0.98 9.03 -15.76
C PHE A 479 -0.82 7.52 -15.49
N TRP A 480 -1.95 6.86 -15.24
CA TRP A 480 -2.00 5.50 -14.72
C TRP A 480 -1.61 4.38 -15.69
N GLY A 481 -0.88 4.65 -16.77
CA GLY A 481 -0.40 3.60 -17.68
C GLY A 481 0.20 2.40 -16.92
N HIS A 482 0.87 2.68 -15.80
CA HIS A 482 1.00 1.74 -14.68
C HIS A 482 0.13 2.20 -13.50
N GLY A 483 -0.81 1.36 -13.05
CA GLY A 483 -1.84 1.74 -12.08
C GLY A 483 -1.40 1.80 -10.61
N THR A 484 -0.18 2.29 -10.34
CA THR A 484 0.39 2.42 -8.98
C THR A 484 1.11 3.76 -8.79
N THR A 485 1.30 4.16 -7.54
CA THR A 485 2.09 5.34 -7.14
C THR A 485 3.52 5.27 -7.67
N SER A 486 4.14 6.37 -8.09
CA SER A 486 5.54 6.34 -8.51
C SER A 486 6.50 6.13 -7.34
N GLY A 487 6.17 6.69 -6.16
CA GLY A 487 7.07 6.81 -5.01
C GLY A 487 8.11 7.92 -5.18
N ILE A 488 8.06 8.68 -6.27
CA ILE A 488 9.06 9.69 -6.65
C ILE A 488 8.55 11.08 -6.25
N ASP A 489 9.29 11.77 -5.39
CA ASP A 489 8.90 13.10 -4.86
C ASP A 489 8.96 14.28 -5.85
N THR A 490 9.41 14.08 -7.08
CA THR A 490 9.41 15.07 -8.16
C THR A 490 8.16 15.03 -9.03
N ILE A 491 7.30 14.03 -8.84
CA ILE A 491 5.99 13.95 -9.49
C ILE A 491 4.95 14.59 -8.57
N ASP A 492 4.31 15.67 -9.05
CA ASP A 492 3.39 16.46 -8.25
C ASP A 492 2.01 15.82 -8.16
N TYR A 493 1.49 15.31 -9.28
CA TYR A 493 0.12 14.81 -9.36
C TYR A 493 0.02 13.42 -9.98
N PHE A 494 -0.96 12.65 -9.53
CA PHE A 494 -1.40 11.41 -10.19
C PHE A 494 -2.82 11.61 -10.72
N VAL A 495 -3.04 11.43 -12.02
CA VAL A 495 -4.37 11.54 -12.61
C VAL A 495 -5.14 10.23 -12.38
N SER A 496 -6.29 10.35 -11.73
CA SER A 496 -7.22 9.26 -11.44
C SER A 496 -8.66 9.69 -11.78
N SER A 497 -9.65 8.91 -11.34
CA SER A 497 -11.07 9.20 -11.54
C SER A 497 -11.88 8.81 -10.31
N THR A 498 -12.89 9.62 -10.01
CA THR A 498 -13.92 9.27 -9.00
C THR A 498 -14.67 7.99 -9.38
N LEU A 499 -14.73 7.66 -10.67
CA LEU A 499 -15.34 6.43 -11.19
C LEU A 499 -14.51 5.18 -10.85
N PHE A 500 -13.23 5.32 -10.54
CA PHE A 500 -12.35 4.20 -10.19
C PHE A 500 -12.40 3.81 -8.71
N ARG A 501 -13.11 4.58 -7.87
CA ARG A 501 -13.20 4.31 -6.43
C ARG A 501 -13.99 3.03 -6.15
N HIS A 502 -13.61 2.31 -5.09
CA HIS A 502 -14.39 1.16 -4.63
C HIS A 502 -15.82 1.59 -4.25
N SER A 503 -15.94 2.68 -3.49
CA SER A 503 -17.20 3.24 -3.00
C SER A 503 -17.45 4.62 -3.60
N THR A 504 -18.72 4.95 -3.82
CA THR A 504 -19.15 6.33 -4.13
C THR A 504 -19.10 7.25 -2.90
N ASN A 505 -18.85 6.68 -1.71
CA ASN A 505 -18.73 7.43 -0.49
C ASN A 505 -17.49 8.33 -0.52
N LYS A 506 -17.65 9.60 -0.12
CA LYS A 506 -16.64 10.66 -0.28
C LYS A 506 -15.46 10.56 0.70
N GLU A 507 -15.49 9.55 1.59
CA GLU A 507 -14.50 9.29 2.65
C GLU A 507 -13.39 8.31 2.24
N ASP A 508 -13.35 7.87 0.97
CA ASP A 508 -12.31 7.00 0.45
C ASP A 508 -10.93 7.69 0.57
N ARG A 509 -10.08 7.18 1.47
CA ARG A 509 -8.72 7.69 1.78
C ARG A 509 -7.71 7.36 0.67
N SER A 510 -8.12 7.42 -0.59
CA SER A 510 -7.31 7.08 -1.76
C SER A 510 -5.97 7.81 -1.79
N GLN A 511 -5.92 9.09 -1.37
CA GLN A 511 -4.69 9.89 -1.27
C GLN A 511 -3.58 9.23 -0.41
N THR A 512 -3.93 8.42 0.60
CA THR A 512 -2.94 7.77 1.49
C THR A 512 -2.07 6.71 0.80
N ARG A 513 -2.44 6.30 -0.43
CA ARG A 513 -1.75 5.29 -1.24
C ARG A 513 -0.82 5.92 -2.28
N TYR A 514 -0.74 7.25 -2.35
CA TYR A 514 0.02 7.99 -3.34
C TYR A 514 1.09 8.87 -2.73
N SER A 515 2.25 8.93 -3.41
CA SER A 515 3.28 9.94 -3.14
C SER A 515 2.94 11.28 -3.78
N GLU A 516 2.17 11.24 -4.86
CA GLU A 516 1.65 12.36 -5.63
C GLU A 516 0.34 12.88 -5.02
N CYS A 517 -0.04 14.11 -5.34
CA CYS A 517 -1.41 14.57 -5.12
C CYS A 517 -2.37 13.94 -6.13
N LEU A 518 -3.40 13.27 -5.64
CA LEU A 518 -4.41 12.67 -6.49
C LEU A 518 -5.27 13.77 -7.12
N PHE A 519 -5.37 13.77 -8.44
CA PHE A 519 -6.36 14.57 -9.16
C PHE A 519 -7.42 13.63 -9.73
N GLU A 520 -8.61 13.67 -9.17
CA GLU A 520 -9.69 12.76 -9.55
C GLU A 520 -10.63 13.41 -10.54
N MET A 521 -10.56 12.94 -11.77
CA MET A 521 -11.48 13.32 -12.83
C MET A 521 -12.89 12.75 -12.57
N GLU A 522 -13.90 13.47 -13.02
CA GLU A 522 -15.29 12.99 -13.08
C GLU A 522 -15.47 11.98 -14.23
N SER A 523 -14.64 12.07 -15.27
CA SER A 523 -14.59 11.12 -16.38
C SER A 523 -13.58 9.99 -16.16
N LEU A 524 -13.49 9.02 -17.09
CA LEU A 524 -12.55 7.89 -17.05
C LEU A 524 -11.07 8.30 -17.16
N SER A 525 -10.73 9.58 -17.21
CA SER A 525 -9.38 10.14 -17.47
C SER A 525 -8.71 9.72 -18.78
N THR A 526 -9.33 8.84 -19.57
CA THR A 526 -8.88 8.40 -20.89
C THR A 526 -10.03 8.51 -21.89
N SER A 527 -9.70 8.96 -23.11
CA SER A 527 -10.61 8.93 -24.25
C SER A 527 -10.11 7.83 -25.18
N PHE A 528 -10.70 6.63 -25.06
CA PHE A 528 -10.23 5.44 -25.77
C PHE A 528 -10.86 5.35 -27.16
N PRO A 529 -10.11 5.08 -28.25
CA PRO A 529 -10.69 4.94 -29.58
C PRO A 529 -11.56 3.68 -29.67
N ARG A 530 -12.69 3.74 -30.37
CA ARG A 530 -13.53 2.55 -30.57
C ARG A 530 -12.74 1.43 -31.26
N PRO A 531 -12.69 0.21 -30.69
CA PRO A 531 -12.05 -0.93 -31.33
C PRO A 531 -12.66 -1.27 -32.70
N PRO A 532 -11.86 -1.75 -33.67
CA PRO A 532 -12.39 -2.24 -34.95
C PRO A 532 -13.25 -3.48 -34.74
N PRO A 533 -14.14 -3.84 -35.69
CA PRO A 533 -14.93 -5.06 -35.58
C PRO A 533 -14.04 -6.32 -35.53
N PRO A 534 -14.46 -7.37 -34.81
CA PRO A 534 -13.71 -8.60 -34.69
C PRO A 534 -13.41 -9.23 -36.07
N GLY A 535 -12.28 -9.92 -36.18
CA GLY A 535 -11.90 -10.66 -37.39
C GLY A 535 -12.54 -12.04 -37.40
N ILE A 536 -13.85 -12.10 -37.64
CA ILE A 536 -14.64 -13.34 -37.44
C ILE A 536 -14.41 -14.36 -38.57
N ASP A 537 -13.99 -13.91 -39.75
CA ASP A 537 -14.02 -14.72 -40.98
C ASP A 537 -13.06 -15.92 -41.02
N SER A 538 -12.16 -16.07 -40.04
CA SER A 538 -11.18 -17.19 -40.01
C SER A 538 -10.93 -17.86 -38.65
N LEU A 539 -11.39 -17.29 -37.53
CA LEU A 539 -11.06 -17.82 -36.19
C LEU A 539 -12.18 -18.70 -35.64
N THR A 540 -11.88 -19.98 -35.42
CA THR A 540 -12.82 -20.97 -34.85
C THR A 540 -12.23 -21.63 -33.60
N ARG A 541 -13.08 -22.20 -32.73
CA ARG A 541 -12.63 -23.00 -31.58
C ARG A 541 -11.64 -24.10 -32.01
N LYS A 542 -11.93 -24.78 -33.12
CA LYS A 542 -11.06 -25.80 -33.71
C LYS A 542 -9.66 -25.26 -34.06
N SER A 543 -9.59 -24.09 -34.70
CA SER A 543 -8.30 -23.46 -35.07
C SER A 543 -7.44 -23.05 -33.86
N LEU A 544 -8.05 -22.92 -32.69
CA LEU A 544 -7.40 -22.58 -31.42
C LEU A 544 -7.13 -23.82 -30.54
N GLY A 545 -7.46 -25.03 -31.01
CA GLY A 545 -7.35 -26.26 -30.22
C GLY A 545 -8.34 -26.33 -29.05
N LEU A 546 -9.45 -25.60 -29.12
CA LEU A 546 -10.47 -25.56 -28.08
C LEU A 546 -11.60 -26.57 -28.34
N PRO A 547 -12.29 -27.07 -27.29
CA PRO A 547 -13.42 -27.98 -27.43
C PRO A 547 -14.52 -27.45 -28.34
N SER A 548 -15.15 -28.34 -29.12
CA SER A 548 -16.33 -27.98 -29.92
C SER A 548 -17.52 -27.65 -29.03
N THR A 549 -18.44 -26.84 -29.54
CA THR A 549 -19.69 -26.47 -28.85
C THR A 549 -20.55 -27.68 -28.50
N SER A 550 -20.42 -28.79 -29.24
CA SER A 550 -21.12 -30.05 -28.95
C SER A 550 -20.57 -30.81 -27.75
N VAL A 551 -19.31 -30.56 -27.34
CA VAL A 551 -18.66 -31.25 -26.23
C VAL A 551 -18.70 -30.38 -24.97
N LEU A 552 -18.20 -29.15 -25.07
CA LEU A 552 -18.26 -28.16 -23.98
C LEU A 552 -18.84 -26.86 -24.55
N PRO A 553 -20.15 -26.62 -24.38
CA PRO A 553 -20.83 -25.50 -25.03
C PRO A 553 -20.38 -24.14 -24.50
N LEU A 554 -20.11 -24.04 -23.19
CA LEU A 554 -19.93 -22.75 -22.52
C LEU A 554 -18.44 -22.39 -22.35
N MET A 555 -18.04 -21.22 -22.84
CA MET A 555 -16.64 -20.77 -22.77
C MET A 555 -16.49 -19.56 -21.85
N ILE A 556 -15.69 -19.73 -20.79
CA ILE A 556 -15.26 -18.66 -19.88
C ILE A 556 -13.86 -18.20 -20.31
N LEU A 557 -13.62 -16.90 -20.37
CA LEU A 557 -12.35 -16.32 -20.78
C LEU A 557 -11.71 -15.52 -19.64
N VAL A 558 -10.40 -15.64 -19.48
CA VAL A 558 -9.58 -14.74 -18.63
C VAL A 558 -8.52 -14.11 -19.53
N PRO A 559 -8.80 -12.95 -20.15
CA PRO A 559 -7.97 -12.36 -21.19
C PRO A 559 -6.88 -11.43 -20.61
N GLN A 560 -6.23 -11.87 -19.53
CA GLN A 560 -5.21 -11.11 -18.83
C GLN A 560 -3.86 -11.82 -18.88
N THR A 561 -2.77 -11.07 -18.72
CA THR A 561 -1.43 -11.64 -18.57
C THR A 561 -1.36 -12.55 -17.34
N LEU A 562 -0.67 -13.69 -17.46
CA LEU A 562 -0.72 -14.75 -16.44
C LEU A 562 -0.19 -14.31 -15.07
N TYR A 563 0.72 -13.34 -15.01
CA TYR A 563 1.24 -12.80 -13.76
C TYR A 563 0.24 -11.92 -12.98
N LYS A 564 -0.95 -11.63 -13.53
CA LYS A 564 -2.06 -11.00 -12.80
C LYS A 564 -2.87 -11.97 -11.94
N LEU A 565 -2.59 -13.28 -12.02
CA LEU A 565 -3.38 -14.32 -11.36
C LEU A 565 -2.94 -14.53 -9.90
N HIS A 566 -3.58 -13.81 -9.00
CA HIS A 566 -3.40 -13.97 -7.57
C HIS A 566 -3.77 -15.40 -7.08
N PRO A 567 -3.07 -15.97 -6.08
CA PRO A 567 -3.45 -17.22 -5.39
C PRO A 567 -4.93 -17.42 -5.10
N ASP A 568 -5.61 -16.40 -4.61
CA ASP A 568 -7.04 -16.48 -4.23
C ASP A 568 -7.98 -16.64 -5.43
N PHE A 569 -7.55 -16.22 -6.64
CA PHE A 569 -8.36 -16.40 -7.85
C PHE A 569 -8.62 -17.89 -8.19
N ASP A 570 -7.79 -18.81 -7.69
CA ASP A 570 -7.95 -20.25 -7.89
C ASP A 570 -9.28 -20.77 -7.31
N SER A 571 -9.72 -20.19 -6.19
CA SER A 571 -11.01 -20.52 -5.54
C SER A 571 -12.18 -20.25 -6.48
N ILE A 572 -12.20 -19.07 -7.11
CA ILE A 572 -13.24 -18.66 -8.06
C ILE A 572 -13.27 -19.61 -9.25
N VAL A 573 -12.10 -19.96 -9.80
CA VAL A 573 -11.99 -20.91 -10.91
C VAL A 573 -12.54 -22.28 -10.51
N GLN A 574 -12.10 -22.84 -9.39
CA GLN A 574 -12.55 -24.13 -8.88
C GLN A 574 -14.08 -24.15 -8.73
N ARG A 575 -14.63 -23.19 -7.99
CA ARG A 575 -16.06 -23.15 -7.65
C ARG A 575 -16.94 -22.96 -8.88
N THR A 576 -16.57 -22.05 -9.78
CA THR A 576 -17.34 -21.76 -11.00
C THR A 576 -17.39 -22.97 -11.94
N LEU A 577 -16.23 -23.60 -12.20
CA LEU A 577 -16.17 -24.73 -13.13
C LEU A 577 -16.79 -25.99 -12.53
N THR A 578 -16.69 -26.22 -11.21
CA THR A 578 -17.39 -27.32 -10.53
C THR A 578 -18.91 -27.15 -10.63
N ALA A 579 -19.42 -25.94 -10.42
CA ALA A 579 -20.87 -25.69 -10.48
C ALA A 579 -21.45 -25.77 -11.91
N VAL A 580 -20.63 -25.60 -12.95
CA VAL A 580 -21.04 -25.69 -14.36
C VAL A 580 -20.12 -26.66 -15.12
N PRO A 581 -20.34 -27.98 -15.03
CA PRO A 581 -19.48 -28.99 -15.67
C PRO A 581 -19.41 -28.88 -17.20
N THR A 582 -20.41 -28.27 -17.84
CA THR A 582 -20.47 -28.03 -19.30
C THR A 582 -19.64 -26.84 -19.77
N SER A 583 -18.94 -26.16 -18.85
CA SER A 583 -18.10 -25.00 -19.14
C SER A 583 -16.60 -25.35 -19.13
N PHE A 584 -15.80 -24.53 -19.83
CA PHE A 584 -14.35 -24.58 -19.80
C PHE A 584 -13.75 -23.17 -19.74
N LEU A 585 -12.50 -23.08 -19.29
CA LEU A 585 -11.80 -21.82 -19.07
C LEU A 585 -10.65 -21.65 -20.07
N VAL A 586 -10.50 -20.46 -20.63
CA VAL A 586 -9.47 -20.14 -21.62
C VAL A 586 -8.58 -18.99 -21.15
N PHE A 587 -7.26 -19.16 -21.33
CA PHE A 587 -6.24 -18.14 -21.09
C PHE A 587 -5.39 -17.91 -22.35
N PRO A 588 -5.18 -16.66 -22.79
CA PRO A 588 -4.11 -16.35 -23.73
C PRO A 588 -2.73 -16.50 -23.05
N ILE A 589 -1.78 -17.18 -23.69
CA ILE A 589 -0.43 -17.39 -23.13
C ILE A 589 0.36 -16.09 -23.01
N GLY A 590 0.13 -15.14 -23.93
CA GLY A 590 0.92 -13.91 -24.01
C GLY A 590 2.36 -14.15 -24.44
N ASN A 591 3.26 -13.23 -24.08
CA ASN A 591 4.67 -13.26 -24.49
C ASN A 591 5.61 -14.03 -23.52
N LYS A 592 5.08 -14.61 -22.43
CA LYS A 592 5.87 -15.32 -21.42
C LYS A 592 5.38 -16.77 -21.24
N PRO A 593 5.63 -17.68 -22.21
CA PRO A 593 5.09 -19.04 -22.20
C PRO A 593 5.61 -19.90 -21.04
N THR A 594 6.77 -19.57 -20.49
CA THR A 594 7.35 -20.20 -19.28
C THR A 594 6.45 -20.10 -18.06
N LEU A 595 5.57 -19.10 -17.97
CA LEU A 595 4.64 -18.95 -16.84
C LEU A 595 3.55 -20.03 -16.84
N VAL A 596 3.23 -20.62 -18.00
CA VAL A 596 2.24 -21.69 -18.12
C VAL A 596 2.64 -22.90 -17.29
N SER A 597 3.91 -23.31 -17.34
CA SER A 597 4.38 -24.48 -16.60
C SER A 597 4.33 -24.27 -15.08
N GLN A 598 4.64 -23.05 -14.62
CA GLN A 598 4.56 -22.67 -13.21
C GLN A 598 3.12 -22.67 -12.70
N LEU A 599 2.21 -22.09 -13.49
CA LEU A 599 0.79 -22.04 -13.17
C LEU A 599 0.16 -23.43 -13.19
N THR A 600 0.51 -24.27 -14.18
CA THR A 600 0.14 -25.69 -14.23
C THR A 600 0.59 -26.43 -12.98
N LYS A 601 1.84 -26.22 -12.52
CA LYS A 601 2.34 -26.86 -11.30
C LYS A 601 1.51 -26.45 -10.09
N ARG A 602 1.18 -25.16 -9.95
CA ARG A 602 0.30 -24.67 -8.89
C ARG A 602 -1.09 -25.31 -8.98
N TRP A 603 -1.74 -25.26 -10.13
CA TRP A 603 -3.13 -25.72 -10.28
C TRP A 603 -3.31 -27.23 -10.14
N ARG A 604 -2.33 -28.06 -10.52
CA ARG A 604 -2.39 -29.51 -10.25
C ARG A 604 -2.51 -29.87 -8.77
N HIS A 605 -2.09 -28.98 -7.87
CA HIS A 605 -2.20 -29.17 -6.42
C HIS A 605 -3.41 -28.46 -5.80
N ARG A 606 -4.06 -27.54 -6.53
CA ARG A 606 -5.09 -26.65 -5.98
C ARG A 606 -6.48 -26.89 -6.57
N LEU A 607 -6.55 -27.37 -7.80
CA LEU A 607 -7.80 -27.65 -8.50
C LEU A 607 -8.06 -29.16 -8.52
N SER A 608 -9.33 -29.55 -8.59
CA SER A 608 -9.69 -30.95 -8.84
C SER A 608 -9.30 -31.37 -10.26
N ASP A 609 -9.03 -32.67 -10.44
CA ASP A 609 -8.64 -33.24 -11.75
C ASP A 609 -9.63 -32.91 -12.88
N ASP A 610 -10.93 -32.94 -12.58
CA ASP A 610 -11.98 -32.59 -13.53
C ASP A 610 -11.91 -31.11 -13.96
N VAL A 611 -11.78 -30.19 -13.00
CA VAL A 611 -11.68 -28.76 -13.29
C VAL A 611 -10.42 -28.46 -14.08
N TYR A 612 -9.27 -29.01 -13.67
CA TYR A 612 -7.99 -28.79 -14.32
C TYR A 612 -8.00 -29.25 -15.80
N ARG A 613 -8.62 -30.40 -16.12
CA ARG A 613 -8.74 -30.89 -17.52
C ARG A 613 -9.56 -29.98 -18.43
N ARG A 614 -10.33 -29.04 -17.87
CA ARG A 614 -11.17 -28.08 -18.60
C ARG A 614 -10.55 -26.68 -18.69
N ILE A 615 -9.25 -26.55 -18.40
CA ILE A 615 -8.50 -25.30 -18.57
C ILE A 615 -7.63 -25.40 -19.83
N PHE A 616 -7.74 -24.40 -20.70
CA PHE A 616 -7.06 -24.35 -21.99
C PHE A 616 -6.26 -23.07 -22.15
N PHE A 617 -5.10 -23.19 -22.79
CA PHE A 617 -4.23 -22.08 -23.13
C PHE A 617 -4.20 -21.89 -24.65
N VAL A 618 -4.34 -20.66 -25.12
CA VAL A 618 -4.28 -20.33 -26.55
C VAL A 618 -3.03 -19.53 -26.88
N ARG A 619 -2.55 -19.70 -28.13
CA ARG A 619 -1.42 -18.93 -28.67
C ARG A 619 -1.64 -17.42 -28.56
N PRO A 620 -0.58 -16.61 -28.62
CA PRO A 620 -0.71 -15.17 -28.84
C PRO A 620 -1.57 -14.85 -30.06
N LEU A 621 -2.45 -13.86 -29.91
CA LEU A 621 -3.44 -13.47 -30.91
C LEU A 621 -3.17 -12.04 -31.40
N ARG A 622 -3.43 -11.78 -32.68
CA ARG A 622 -3.48 -10.39 -33.20
C ARG A 622 -4.74 -9.69 -32.68
N SER A 623 -4.77 -8.35 -32.69
CA SER A 623 -5.87 -7.58 -32.09
C SER A 623 -7.27 -7.98 -32.59
N ARG A 624 -7.45 -8.21 -33.90
CA ARG A 624 -8.76 -8.63 -34.45
C ARG A 624 -9.13 -10.08 -34.10
N GLU A 625 -8.14 -10.97 -33.97
CA GLU A 625 -8.35 -12.35 -33.50
C GLU A 625 -8.70 -12.38 -32.02
N PHE A 626 -8.05 -11.53 -31.20
CA PHE A 626 -8.36 -11.38 -29.79
C PHE A 626 -9.81 -10.93 -29.58
N LEU A 627 -10.27 -9.92 -30.33
CA LEU A 627 -11.67 -9.49 -30.31
C LEU A 627 -12.63 -10.62 -30.73
N ALA A 628 -12.25 -11.45 -31.71
CA ALA A 628 -13.04 -12.61 -32.12
C ALA A 628 -13.11 -13.67 -31.00
N LEU A 629 -12.00 -13.91 -30.28
CA LEU A 629 -11.99 -14.77 -29.10
C LEU A 629 -12.92 -14.23 -28.01
N CYS A 630 -12.83 -12.93 -27.69
CA CYS A 630 -13.74 -12.29 -26.73
C CYS A 630 -15.20 -12.40 -27.18
N ALA A 631 -15.47 -12.25 -28.48
CA ALA A 631 -16.82 -12.31 -29.02
C ALA A 631 -17.43 -13.72 -28.89
N MET A 632 -16.65 -14.78 -29.11
CA MET A 632 -17.12 -16.17 -28.98
C MET A 632 -17.20 -16.66 -27.52
N SER A 633 -16.69 -15.90 -26.55
CA SER A 633 -16.83 -16.18 -25.11
C SER A 633 -18.22 -15.88 -24.59
N ASP A 634 -18.68 -16.71 -23.66
CA ASP A 634 -19.93 -16.52 -22.93
C ASP A 634 -19.77 -15.55 -21.76
N LEU A 635 -18.63 -15.63 -21.06
CA LEU A 635 -18.36 -14.87 -19.84
C LEU A 635 -16.86 -14.56 -19.75
N VAL A 636 -16.53 -13.40 -19.19
CA VAL A 636 -15.15 -13.06 -18.79
C VAL A 636 -15.08 -12.98 -17.27
N LEU A 637 -14.05 -13.60 -16.68
CA LEU A 637 -13.68 -13.40 -15.29
C LEU A 637 -12.48 -12.45 -15.22
N ASP A 638 -12.64 -11.36 -14.47
CA ASP A 638 -11.62 -10.35 -14.28
C ASP A 638 -10.80 -10.65 -13.02
N PRO A 639 -9.50 -10.98 -13.16
CA PRO A 639 -8.67 -11.30 -12.01
C PRO A 639 -8.43 -10.08 -11.13
N PHE A 640 -7.96 -10.35 -9.93
CA PHE A 640 -7.58 -9.37 -8.92
C PHE A 640 -6.18 -9.74 -8.41
N PRO A 641 -5.43 -8.80 -7.79
CA PRO A 641 -5.82 -7.45 -7.42
C PRO A 641 -5.89 -6.49 -8.61
N VAL A 642 -5.16 -6.75 -9.70
CA VAL A 642 -5.17 -5.93 -10.93
C VAL A 642 -5.97 -6.63 -12.03
N GLY A 643 -7.10 -6.03 -12.41
CA GLY A 643 -7.96 -6.51 -13.49
C GLY A 643 -7.63 -5.95 -14.87
N GLY A 644 -8.65 -5.91 -15.72
CA GLY A 644 -8.64 -5.34 -17.05
C GLY A 644 -8.60 -3.81 -17.06
N GLY A 645 -7.99 -3.28 -18.12
CA GLY A 645 -7.99 -1.87 -18.47
C GLY A 645 -8.29 -1.76 -19.95
N ARG A 646 -7.25 -1.68 -20.80
CA ARG A 646 -7.39 -1.79 -22.27
C ARG A 646 -8.27 -2.99 -22.69
N SER A 647 -8.01 -4.17 -22.15
CA SER A 647 -8.76 -5.37 -22.51
C SER A 647 -10.24 -5.24 -22.20
N SER A 648 -10.63 -4.57 -21.11
CA SER A 648 -12.04 -4.31 -20.78
C SER A 648 -12.70 -3.40 -21.84
N PHE A 649 -12.03 -2.33 -22.28
CA PHE A 649 -12.51 -1.50 -23.41
C PHE A 649 -12.71 -2.33 -24.67
N GLU A 650 -11.77 -3.23 -24.99
CA GLU A 650 -11.86 -4.10 -26.15
C GLU A 650 -13.00 -5.13 -26.03
N ILE A 651 -13.20 -5.74 -24.86
CA ILE A 651 -14.23 -6.75 -24.61
C ILE A 651 -15.64 -6.14 -24.64
N PHE A 652 -15.85 -4.96 -24.06
CA PHE A 652 -17.15 -4.29 -24.11
C PHE A 652 -17.59 -3.92 -25.53
N SER A 653 -16.66 -3.78 -26.48
CA SER A 653 -16.98 -3.50 -27.89
C SER A 653 -17.68 -4.67 -28.58
N VAL A 654 -17.55 -5.88 -28.04
CA VAL A 654 -18.20 -7.10 -28.54
C VAL A 654 -19.29 -7.61 -27.59
N GLY A 655 -19.55 -6.92 -26.48
CA GLY A 655 -20.70 -7.15 -25.60
C GLY A 655 -20.50 -8.24 -24.54
N THR A 656 -19.36 -8.90 -24.48
CA THR A 656 -19.16 -10.03 -23.54
C THR A 656 -19.12 -9.51 -22.10
N PRO A 657 -19.95 -10.05 -21.18
CA PRO A 657 -19.97 -9.60 -19.79
C PRO A 657 -18.67 -9.93 -19.07
N ILE A 658 -18.18 -8.99 -18.28
CA ILE A 658 -16.99 -9.11 -17.42
C ILE A 658 -17.44 -9.12 -15.96
N LEU A 659 -17.16 -10.19 -15.22
CA LEU A 659 -17.41 -10.25 -13.77
C LEU A 659 -16.11 -10.02 -12.99
N GLY A 660 -16.17 -9.20 -11.94
CA GLY A 660 -15.01 -8.89 -11.12
C GLY A 660 -15.37 -8.49 -9.69
N LEU A 661 -14.36 -8.50 -8.82
CA LEU A 661 -14.50 -8.01 -7.45
C LEU A 661 -14.33 -6.47 -7.40
N ARG A 662 -15.12 -5.81 -6.56
CA ARG A 662 -14.96 -4.41 -6.14
C ARG A 662 -13.93 -4.30 -5.04
N SER A 663 -13.96 -5.22 -4.08
CA SER A 663 -13.08 -5.34 -2.91
C SER A 663 -11.64 -5.76 -3.26
N ARG A 664 -11.00 -4.97 -4.12
CA ARG A 664 -9.59 -5.17 -4.48
C ARG A 664 -8.73 -4.13 -3.78
N THR A 665 -7.49 -4.51 -3.50
CA THR A 665 -6.49 -3.65 -2.86
C THR A 665 -5.74 -2.76 -3.84
N THR A 666 -5.97 -2.91 -5.15
CA THR A 666 -5.42 -2.02 -6.17
C THR A 666 -5.95 -0.61 -6.05
N ILE A 667 -5.10 0.33 -6.46
CA ILE A 667 -5.40 1.74 -6.35
C ILE A 667 -6.47 2.18 -7.38
N LEU A 668 -6.63 1.45 -8.51
CA LEU A 668 -7.56 1.80 -9.58
C LEU A 668 -8.50 0.64 -9.96
N GLN A 669 -9.82 0.87 -9.89
CA GLN A 669 -10.84 -0.07 -10.37
C GLN A 669 -11.33 0.30 -11.78
N LEU A 670 -10.51 0.05 -12.79
CA LEU A 670 -10.76 0.52 -14.17
C LEU A 670 -12.05 -0.07 -14.79
N THR A 671 -12.24 -1.40 -14.74
CA THR A 671 -13.45 -2.06 -15.26
C THR A 671 -14.72 -1.57 -14.55
N LEU A 672 -14.65 -1.31 -13.23
CA LEU A 672 -15.76 -0.73 -12.47
C LEU A 672 -16.13 0.66 -13.01
N GLY A 673 -15.13 1.52 -13.23
CA GLY A 673 -15.36 2.84 -13.82
C GLY A 673 -16.07 2.76 -15.18
N MET A 674 -15.70 1.79 -16.02
CA MET A 674 -16.38 1.58 -17.32
C MET A 674 -17.83 1.16 -17.14
N TYR A 675 -18.14 0.25 -16.21
CA TYR A 675 -19.52 -0.08 -15.90
C TYR A 675 -20.31 1.11 -15.36
N ARG A 676 -19.70 1.99 -14.57
CA ARG A 676 -20.34 3.23 -14.10
C ARG A 676 -20.69 4.18 -15.24
N VAL A 677 -19.79 4.38 -16.20
CA VAL A 677 -20.10 5.18 -17.42
C VAL A 677 -21.24 4.55 -18.23
N MET A 678 -21.31 3.22 -18.28
CA MET A 678 -22.42 2.50 -18.88
C MET A 678 -23.67 2.43 -17.98
N GLU A 679 -23.67 2.99 -16.77
CA GLU A 679 -24.78 2.87 -15.79
C GLU A 679 -25.18 1.41 -15.52
N MET A 680 -24.18 0.56 -15.25
CA MET A 680 -24.32 -0.90 -15.13
C MET A 680 -23.49 -1.50 -13.98
N GLU A 681 -23.08 -0.72 -12.96
CA GLU A 681 -22.16 -1.22 -11.92
C GLU A 681 -22.68 -2.44 -11.13
N GLY A 682 -23.98 -2.47 -10.81
CA GLY A 682 -24.58 -3.52 -9.99
C GLY A 682 -24.73 -4.87 -10.69
N CYS A 683 -24.54 -4.96 -12.02
CA CYS A 683 -24.78 -6.21 -12.75
C CYS A 683 -23.68 -7.25 -12.58
N CYS A 684 -22.45 -6.77 -12.30
CA CYS A 684 -21.25 -7.47 -12.72
C CYS A 684 -20.02 -7.22 -11.82
N MET A 685 -20.10 -6.32 -10.84
CA MET A 685 -19.01 -6.01 -9.90
C MET A 685 -19.45 -6.29 -8.46
N PHE A 686 -18.71 -7.14 -7.72
CA PHE A 686 -19.16 -7.71 -6.42
C PHE A 686 -18.18 -7.46 -5.28
N ASP A 687 -18.65 -7.33 -4.04
CA ASP A 687 -17.78 -7.11 -2.88
C ASP A 687 -17.17 -8.41 -2.31
N ASP A 688 -17.66 -9.57 -2.75
CA ASP A 688 -17.26 -10.87 -2.24
C ASP A 688 -17.24 -11.95 -3.35
N GLU A 689 -16.50 -13.03 -3.09
CA GLU A 689 -16.33 -14.14 -4.04
C GLU A 689 -17.63 -14.92 -4.27
N ASP A 690 -18.49 -15.05 -3.25
CA ASP A 690 -19.70 -15.87 -3.32
C ASP A 690 -20.69 -15.26 -4.31
N SER A 691 -20.99 -13.97 -4.15
CA SER A 691 -21.82 -13.20 -5.06
C SER A 691 -21.31 -13.24 -6.51
N LEU A 692 -19.99 -13.15 -6.70
CA LEU A 692 -19.36 -13.23 -8.01
C LEU A 692 -19.57 -14.62 -8.64
N VAL A 693 -19.28 -15.68 -7.89
CA VAL A 693 -19.44 -17.07 -8.35
C VAL A 693 -20.90 -17.36 -8.66
N ASP A 694 -21.83 -16.98 -7.78
CA ASP A 694 -23.26 -17.19 -7.96
C ASP A 694 -23.79 -16.47 -9.19
N ARG A 695 -23.36 -15.22 -9.43
CA ARG A 695 -23.69 -14.50 -10.66
C ARG A 695 -23.14 -15.21 -11.89
N GLY A 696 -21.88 -15.63 -11.86
CA GLY A 696 -21.23 -16.34 -12.96
C GLY A 696 -21.97 -17.62 -13.32
N VAL A 697 -22.27 -18.44 -12.32
CA VAL A 697 -23.03 -19.69 -12.47
C VAL A 697 -24.43 -19.42 -13.01
N GLY A 698 -25.12 -18.42 -12.48
CA GLY A 698 -26.45 -18.01 -12.95
C GLY A 698 -26.45 -17.59 -14.42
N LEU A 699 -25.50 -16.75 -14.85
CA LEU A 699 -25.37 -16.34 -16.25
C LEU A 699 -24.99 -17.49 -17.18
N LEU A 700 -24.15 -18.42 -16.73
CA LEU A 700 -23.76 -19.59 -17.52
C LEU A 700 -24.93 -20.56 -17.73
N ARG A 701 -25.76 -20.78 -16.69
CA ARG A 701 -26.94 -21.66 -16.74
C ARG A 701 -28.13 -21.04 -17.48
N ASN A 702 -28.21 -19.71 -17.59
CA ASN A 702 -29.32 -19.01 -18.25
C ASN A 702 -28.85 -18.23 -19.49
N SER A 703 -28.98 -18.86 -20.67
CA SER A 703 -28.60 -18.24 -21.95
C SER A 703 -29.40 -16.98 -22.26
N THR A 704 -30.69 -16.94 -21.94
CA THR A 704 -31.55 -15.77 -22.17
C THR A 704 -31.07 -14.56 -21.37
N ALA A 705 -30.78 -14.74 -20.08
CA ALA A 705 -30.25 -13.67 -19.22
C ALA A 705 -28.88 -13.19 -19.72
N ARG A 706 -28.01 -14.11 -20.12
CA ARG A 706 -26.68 -13.79 -20.67
C ARG A 706 -26.77 -13.01 -21.98
N GLN A 707 -27.66 -13.39 -22.90
CA GLN A 707 -27.87 -12.68 -24.16
C GLN A 707 -28.57 -11.32 -23.96
N ALA A 708 -29.45 -11.19 -22.96
CA ALA A 708 -30.01 -9.91 -22.57
C ALA A 708 -28.91 -8.95 -22.08
N LEU A 709 -28.05 -9.40 -21.16
CA LEU A 709 -26.93 -8.61 -20.66
C LEU A 709 -25.95 -8.22 -21.77
N ARG A 710 -25.65 -9.15 -22.70
CA ARG A 710 -24.81 -8.86 -23.87
C ARG A 710 -25.39 -7.75 -24.75
N ARG A 711 -26.69 -7.79 -25.02
CA ARG A 711 -27.38 -6.74 -25.79
C ARG A 711 -27.37 -5.40 -25.07
N GLU A 712 -27.55 -5.39 -23.75
CA GLU A 712 -27.49 -4.18 -22.95
C GLU A 712 -26.09 -3.54 -22.99
N ILE A 713 -25.04 -4.33 -22.79
CA ILE A 713 -23.65 -3.86 -22.91
C ILE A 713 -23.41 -3.27 -24.31
N MET A 714 -23.82 -3.96 -25.38
CA MET A 714 -23.66 -3.44 -26.75
C MET A 714 -24.41 -2.12 -26.98
N ALA A 715 -25.59 -1.95 -26.37
CA ALA A 715 -26.38 -0.73 -26.49
C ALA A 715 -25.74 0.46 -25.76
N LYS A 716 -25.01 0.22 -24.67
CA LYS A 716 -24.42 1.28 -23.82
C LYS A 716 -22.92 1.49 -24.02
N SER A 717 -22.18 0.56 -24.63
CA SER A 717 -20.71 0.61 -24.75
C SER A 717 -20.19 1.77 -25.59
N SER A 718 -21.00 2.38 -26.47
CA SER A 718 -20.61 3.58 -27.22
C SER A 718 -20.19 4.75 -26.32
N ARG A 719 -20.70 4.82 -25.08
CA ARG A 719 -20.33 5.85 -24.09
C ARG A 719 -18.88 5.79 -23.63
N LEU A 720 -18.20 4.66 -23.84
CA LEU A 720 -16.82 4.42 -23.41
C LEU A 720 -15.78 4.99 -24.38
N TYR A 721 -16.16 5.26 -25.62
CA TYR A 721 -15.21 5.53 -26.70
C TYR A 721 -15.27 6.97 -27.18
N ASP A 722 -14.12 7.51 -27.57
CA ASP A 722 -13.98 8.79 -28.25
C ASP A 722 -14.69 9.96 -27.52
N ASN A 723 -14.69 9.92 -26.17
CA ASN A 723 -15.40 10.85 -25.31
C ASN A 723 -14.63 12.19 -25.16
N ASP A 724 -15.20 13.28 -25.67
CA ASP A 724 -14.60 14.62 -25.65
C ASP A 724 -14.71 15.33 -24.29
N ALA A 725 -15.60 14.89 -23.40
CA ALA A 725 -15.66 15.43 -22.03
C ALA A 725 -14.35 15.16 -21.28
N VAL A 726 -13.73 14.01 -21.53
CA VAL A 726 -12.40 13.66 -20.99
C VAL A 726 -11.35 14.67 -21.46
N VAL A 727 -11.35 15.03 -22.75
CA VAL A 727 -10.38 15.97 -23.34
C VAL A 727 -10.54 17.37 -22.73
N THR A 728 -11.79 17.79 -22.55
CA THR A 728 -12.13 19.06 -21.89
C THR A 728 -11.63 19.09 -20.44
N GLU A 729 -11.79 17.98 -19.73
CA GLU A 729 -11.34 17.84 -18.34
C GLU A 729 -9.82 17.83 -18.20
N TRP A 730 -9.07 17.23 -19.14
CA TRP A 730 -7.61 17.38 -19.21
C TRP A 730 -7.20 18.85 -19.37
N GLY A 731 -7.88 19.61 -20.22
CA GLY A 731 -7.65 21.05 -20.35
C GLY A 731 -7.90 21.83 -19.05
N ARG A 732 -8.94 21.45 -18.30
CA ARG A 732 -9.25 22.01 -16.97
C ARG A 732 -8.16 21.68 -15.96
N PHE A 733 -7.76 20.41 -15.90
CA PHE A 733 -6.69 19.91 -15.05
C PHE A 733 -5.41 20.74 -15.21
N PHE A 734 -4.93 20.93 -16.45
CA PHE A 734 -3.73 21.72 -16.70
C PHE A 734 -3.83 23.15 -16.19
N ALA A 735 -4.97 23.82 -16.39
CA ALA A 735 -5.19 25.17 -15.89
C ALA A 735 -5.23 25.21 -14.35
N GLU A 736 -5.91 24.27 -13.70
CA GLU A 736 -6.07 24.22 -12.25
C GLU A 736 -4.76 23.96 -11.50
N ILE A 737 -3.93 23.02 -11.96
CA ILE A 737 -2.64 22.72 -11.32
C ILE A 737 -1.62 23.86 -11.46
N LEU A 738 -1.75 24.66 -12.53
CA LEU A 738 -0.90 25.83 -12.77
C LEU A 738 -1.37 27.07 -11.99
N ALA A 739 -2.68 27.23 -11.80
CA ALA A 739 -3.26 28.31 -11.02
C ALA A 739 -2.93 28.22 -9.51
N ASN A 740 -2.45 27.07 -9.05
CA ASN A 740 -2.03 26.84 -7.67
C ASN A 740 -0.51 26.67 -7.57
N PRO A 741 0.14 27.01 -6.44
CA PRO A 741 1.53 26.61 -6.20
C PRO A 741 1.65 25.08 -6.22
N PRO A 742 2.85 24.51 -6.43
CA PRO A 742 3.02 23.06 -6.40
C PRO A 742 2.62 22.51 -5.02
N PRO A 743 2.20 21.24 -4.91
CA PRO A 743 1.87 20.64 -3.63
C PRO A 743 3.03 20.72 -2.63
N LYS A 744 2.72 20.65 -1.33
CA LYS A 744 3.79 20.62 -0.30
C LYS A 744 4.73 19.45 -0.57
N SER A 745 6.03 19.74 -0.58
CA SER A 745 7.06 18.75 -0.89
C SER A 745 7.33 17.85 0.32
N ARG A 746 7.25 16.54 0.12
CA ARG A 746 7.83 15.53 0.99
C ARG A 746 8.78 14.69 0.15
N THR A 747 9.86 14.23 0.76
CA THR A 747 10.88 13.43 0.11
C THR A 747 10.45 11.97 -0.03
N SER A 748 11.02 11.25 -0.99
CA SER A 748 10.86 9.79 -1.09
C SER A 748 11.32 9.08 0.19
N ALA A 749 12.33 9.61 0.90
CA ALA A 749 12.76 9.10 2.20
C ALA A 749 11.66 9.19 3.27
N GLU A 750 10.95 10.31 3.36
CA GLU A 750 9.85 10.49 4.31
C GLU A 750 8.70 9.49 4.05
N PHE A 751 8.26 9.37 2.79
CA PHE A 751 7.25 8.38 2.40
C PHE A 751 7.67 6.93 2.69
N SER A 752 8.97 6.63 2.60
CA SER A 752 9.52 5.30 2.88
C SER A 752 9.32 4.82 4.34
N THR A 753 9.06 5.75 5.26
CA THR A 753 8.82 5.48 6.69
C THR A 753 7.35 5.21 7.02
N GLY A 754 6.48 5.11 6.00
CA GLY A 754 5.04 4.91 6.17
C GLY A 754 4.24 6.21 6.33
N GLN A 755 4.90 7.37 6.21
CA GLN A 755 4.19 8.63 6.09
C GLN A 755 3.39 8.67 4.79
N THR A 756 2.16 9.16 4.85
CA THR A 756 1.27 9.28 3.69
C THR A 756 0.99 10.74 3.40
N ARG A 757 0.75 11.08 2.13
CA ARG A 757 0.35 12.44 1.77
C ARG A 757 -1.05 12.70 2.31
N LEU A 758 -1.25 13.87 2.92
CA LEU A 758 -2.56 14.30 3.42
C LEU A 758 -3.27 15.15 2.35
N LEU A 759 -4.61 15.14 2.35
CA LEU A 759 -5.40 15.96 1.42
C LEU A 759 -5.06 17.45 1.56
N ASP A 760 -4.88 17.93 2.79
CA ASP A 760 -4.52 19.31 3.15
C ASP A 760 -3.16 19.77 2.59
N GLU A 761 -2.31 18.82 2.17
CA GLU A 761 -1.00 19.10 1.56
C GLU A 761 -1.10 19.29 0.04
N CYS A 762 -2.25 18.96 -0.55
CA CYS A 762 -2.53 19.11 -1.96
C CYS A 762 -3.22 20.47 -2.22
N SER A 763 -2.56 21.28 -3.03
CA SER A 763 -2.99 22.66 -3.33
C SER A 763 -4.14 22.75 -4.33
N VAL A 764 -4.59 21.63 -4.89
CA VAL A 764 -5.59 21.61 -5.96
C VAL A 764 -6.90 21.06 -5.43
N ARG A 765 -7.95 21.88 -5.49
CA ARG A 765 -9.33 21.50 -5.16
C ARG A 765 -9.94 20.68 -6.30
N GLY A 766 -9.43 19.48 -6.52
CA GLY A 766 -10.16 18.43 -7.22
C GLY A 766 -11.02 17.69 -6.21
N ALA A 767 -12.27 18.13 -6.02
CA ALA A 767 -13.30 17.56 -5.14
C ALA A 767 -12.94 17.36 -3.65
N HIS A 768 -13.22 18.36 -2.80
CA HIS A 768 -14.20 18.26 -1.69
C HIS A 768 -14.20 19.51 -0.78
N PRO A 769 -15.38 20.06 -0.44
CA PRO A 769 -15.52 20.97 0.70
C PRO A 769 -15.57 20.13 1.98
N SER A 770 -14.44 19.97 2.67
CA SER A 770 -14.45 19.21 3.92
C SER A 770 -13.49 19.69 5.03
N HIS A 771 -12.83 20.85 4.87
CA HIS A 771 -12.05 21.46 5.98
C HIS A 771 -12.88 22.16 7.06
N GLN A 772 -14.19 21.93 7.14
CA GLN A 772 -14.93 22.41 8.29
C GLN A 772 -14.57 21.54 9.49
N VAL A 773 -13.94 22.12 10.51
CA VAL A 773 -13.83 21.49 11.83
C VAL A 773 -15.25 21.20 12.29
N LEU A 774 -15.59 19.91 12.40
CA LEU A 774 -16.92 19.51 12.84
C LEU A 774 -17.02 19.61 14.36
N TYR A 775 -15.98 19.14 15.06
CA TYR A 775 -15.87 19.16 16.51
C TYR A 775 -14.43 19.37 16.96
N GLU A 776 -14.26 20.12 18.05
CA GLU A 776 -12.99 20.34 18.75
C GLU A 776 -13.25 20.19 20.25
N VAL A 777 -12.59 19.23 20.89
CA VAL A 777 -12.82 18.90 22.32
C VAL A 777 -11.49 18.79 23.05
N GLU A 778 -11.33 19.53 24.15
CA GLU A 778 -10.20 19.39 25.06
C GLU A 778 -10.41 18.15 25.96
N VAL A 779 -9.52 17.16 25.86
CA VAL A 779 -9.54 15.94 26.68
C VAL A 779 -8.34 15.93 27.62
N ARG A 780 -8.61 15.63 28.89
CA ARG A 780 -7.60 15.55 29.94
C ARG A 780 -7.26 14.09 30.24
N SER A 781 -5.98 13.76 30.30
CA SER A 781 -5.52 12.40 30.59
C SER A 781 -6.04 11.92 31.95
N PRO A 782 -6.50 10.66 32.05
CA PRO A 782 -6.86 10.05 33.32
C PRO A 782 -5.62 9.76 34.19
N LEU A 783 -4.43 9.66 33.60
CA LEU A 783 -3.17 9.33 34.28
C LEU A 783 -2.32 10.58 34.52
N ARG A 784 -1.60 10.60 35.65
CA ARG A 784 -0.60 11.64 35.95
C ARG A 784 0.74 11.20 35.35
N VAL A 785 1.42 12.11 34.65
CA VAL A 785 2.79 11.89 34.16
C VAL A 785 3.80 12.10 35.29
N ALA A 786 5.05 11.68 35.09
CA ALA A 786 6.14 11.97 36.02
C ALA A 786 6.16 13.48 36.35
N LYS A 787 6.10 13.83 37.65
CA LYS A 787 5.85 15.16 38.26
C LYS A 787 4.38 15.53 38.58
N GLY A 788 3.42 14.63 38.43
CA GLY A 788 2.08 14.77 39.04
C GLY A 788 1.07 15.67 38.32
N ARG A 789 1.38 16.14 37.09
CA ARG A 789 0.45 16.93 36.26
C ARG A 789 -0.35 16.02 35.30
N ARG A 790 -1.59 16.40 34.96
CA ARG A 790 -2.42 15.72 33.94
C ARG A 790 -2.09 16.28 32.57
N GLN A 791 -1.95 15.42 31.54
CA GLN A 791 -1.83 15.89 30.15
C GLN A 791 -3.17 16.42 29.66
N VAL A 792 -3.15 17.47 28.86
CA VAL A 792 -4.33 18.04 28.20
C VAL A 792 -4.07 18.02 26.71
N LYS A 793 -4.96 17.43 25.93
CA LYS A 793 -4.85 17.31 24.48
C LYS A 793 -6.16 17.64 23.81
N THR A 794 -6.10 18.24 22.64
CA THR A 794 -7.28 18.66 21.88
C THR A 794 -7.56 17.65 20.78
N LEU A 795 -8.75 17.07 20.81
CA LEU A 795 -9.27 16.22 19.76
C LEU A 795 -9.98 17.08 18.73
N VAL A 796 -9.62 16.91 17.46
CA VAL A 796 -10.25 17.62 16.34
C VAL A 796 -10.82 16.57 15.39
N LEU A 797 -12.12 16.65 15.12
CA LEU A 797 -12.80 15.86 14.08
C LEU A 797 -13.25 16.83 12.98
N ARG A 798 -12.71 16.66 11.77
CA ARG A 798 -13.02 17.47 10.57
C ARG A 798 -13.99 16.76 9.64
N GLY A 799 -14.60 17.50 8.72
CA GLY A 799 -15.46 16.94 7.69
C GLY A 799 -14.68 15.92 6.85
N GLY A 800 -14.95 14.64 7.03
CA GLY A 800 -14.27 13.56 6.31
C GLY A 800 -13.14 12.86 7.08
N ASP A 801 -12.88 13.26 8.34
CA ASP A 801 -12.08 12.42 9.24
C ASP A 801 -12.84 11.11 9.52
N GLU A 802 -12.14 9.97 9.54
CA GLU A 802 -12.78 8.70 9.94
C GLU A 802 -12.72 8.63 11.48
N PRO A 803 -13.88 8.56 12.15
CA PRO A 803 -13.99 8.65 13.60
C PRO A 803 -13.10 7.71 14.41
N PHE A 804 -13.01 6.42 14.05
CA PHE A 804 -12.21 5.46 14.80
C PHE A 804 -10.71 5.66 14.61
N MET A 805 -10.28 6.09 13.44
CA MET A 805 -8.89 6.44 13.14
C MET A 805 -8.48 7.75 13.83
N THR A 806 -9.35 8.75 13.87
CA THR A 806 -9.12 9.98 14.65
C THR A 806 -9.03 9.66 16.13
N ALA A 807 -9.89 8.79 16.63
CA ALA A 807 -9.82 8.30 18.00
C ALA A 807 -8.52 7.53 18.27
N GLN A 808 -8.07 6.66 17.36
CA GLN A 808 -6.82 5.91 17.49
C GLN A 808 -5.59 6.82 17.49
N GLN A 809 -5.55 7.81 16.60
CA GLN A 809 -4.47 8.79 16.56
C GLN A 809 -4.45 9.65 17.83
N PHE A 810 -5.62 10.07 18.29
CA PHE A 810 -5.76 10.82 19.53
C PHE A 810 -5.36 9.99 20.75
N ALA A 811 -5.78 8.74 20.82
CA ALA A 811 -5.42 7.78 21.86
C ALA A 811 -3.91 7.53 21.93
N ASN A 812 -3.28 7.30 20.77
CA ASN A 812 -1.83 7.09 20.64
C ASN A 812 -1.01 8.33 21.02
N SER A 813 -1.65 9.50 21.08
CA SER A 813 -0.97 10.72 21.46
C SER A 813 -0.74 10.81 22.98
N PHE A 814 -1.47 10.07 23.82
CA PHE A 814 -1.21 10.05 25.26
C PHE A 814 0.05 9.27 25.60
N ASP A 815 0.69 9.60 26.73
CA ASP A 815 1.80 8.84 27.29
C ASP A 815 1.51 8.44 28.75
N PRO A 816 1.24 7.14 29.03
CA PRO A 816 1.11 6.05 28.05
C PRO A 816 -0.14 6.22 27.15
N PRO A 817 -0.19 5.59 25.96
CA PRO A 817 -1.36 5.62 25.08
C PRO A 817 -2.64 5.17 25.79
N LEU A 818 -3.79 5.70 25.36
CA LEU A 818 -5.08 5.17 25.81
C LEU A 818 -5.21 3.71 25.38
N ASP A 819 -5.90 2.91 26.19
CA ASP A 819 -6.09 1.50 25.86
C ASP A 819 -7.11 1.29 24.73
N GLU A 820 -7.18 0.05 24.23
CA GLU A 820 -8.01 -0.33 23.09
C GLU A 820 -9.51 -0.07 23.35
N LEU A 821 -9.98 -0.22 24.60
CA LEU A 821 -11.38 0.06 24.95
C LEU A 821 -11.65 1.56 24.94
N GLN A 822 -10.77 2.37 25.53
CA GLN A 822 -10.88 3.83 25.52
C GLN A 822 -10.83 4.38 24.09
N THR A 823 -10.02 3.77 23.25
CA THR A 823 -9.90 4.12 21.84
C THR A 823 -11.15 3.75 21.05
N ALA A 824 -11.69 2.55 21.25
CA ALA A 824 -12.93 2.10 20.62
C ALA A 824 -14.13 2.93 21.08
N PHE A 825 -14.20 3.25 22.37
CA PHE A 825 -15.21 4.15 22.93
C PHE A 825 -15.15 5.52 22.24
N LEU A 826 -13.97 6.13 22.20
CA LEU A 826 -13.78 7.43 21.57
C LEU A 826 -14.13 7.39 20.08
N GLY A 827 -13.75 6.33 19.38
CA GLY A 827 -14.07 6.14 17.97
C GLY A 827 -15.57 6.05 17.73
N LYS A 828 -16.28 5.27 18.56
CA LYS A 828 -17.74 5.11 18.46
C LYS A 828 -18.47 6.41 18.82
N THR A 829 -18.02 7.14 19.83
CA THR A 829 -18.57 8.46 20.18
C THR A 829 -18.41 9.45 19.02
N LEU A 830 -17.21 9.56 18.44
CA LEU A 830 -16.96 10.42 17.27
C LEU A 830 -17.79 9.96 16.06
N TRP A 831 -17.99 8.65 15.92
CA TRP A 831 -18.77 8.07 14.81
C TRP A 831 -20.23 8.42 14.92
N ASN A 832 -20.83 8.27 16.10
CA ASN A 832 -22.19 8.68 16.38
C ASN A 832 -22.36 10.20 16.16
N MET A 833 -21.39 11.02 16.60
CA MET A 833 -21.42 12.48 16.40
C MET A 833 -21.30 12.91 14.93
N HIS A 834 -20.49 12.20 14.15
CA HIS A 834 -20.32 12.43 12.71
C HIS A 834 -21.58 12.04 11.92
N HIS A 835 -22.10 10.83 12.17
CA HIS A 835 -23.33 10.34 11.53
C HIS A 835 -24.53 11.23 11.86
N ARG A 836 -24.69 11.62 13.13
CA ARG A 836 -25.73 12.54 13.57
C ARG A 836 -25.74 13.85 12.77
N ARG A 837 -24.58 14.43 12.43
CA ARG A 837 -24.52 15.69 11.66
C ARG A 837 -24.97 15.52 10.21
N GLN A 838 -24.82 14.32 9.66
CA GLN A 838 -25.24 13.98 8.31
C GLN A 838 -26.74 13.68 8.24
N SER A 839 -27.35 13.29 9.36
CA SER A 839 -28.80 13.12 9.47
C SER A 839 -29.58 14.44 9.29
N PRO A 840 -30.67 14.44 8.52
CA PRO A 840 -31.54 15.60 8.35
C PRO A 840 -32.07 16.14 9.69
N VAL A 841 -32.19 17.46 9.82
CA VAL A 841 -32.91 18.07 10.95
C VAL A 841 -34.41 17.81 10.75
N VAL A 842 -35.00 17.03 11.65
CA VAL A 842 -36.43 16.71 11.63
C VAL A 842 -37.23 17.78 12.37
N LYS A 843 -36.65 18.37 13.42
CA LYS A 843 -37.27 19.46 14.16
C LYS A 843 -36.23 20.38 14.78
N SER A 844 -36.51 21.68 14.75
CA SER A 844 -35.76 22.67 15.52
C SER A 844 -36.69 23.56 16.31
N PHE A 845 -36.28 23.93 17.51
CA PHE A 845 -37.00 24.89 18.34
C PHE A 845 -36.05 25.59 19.30
N LYS A 846 -36.42 26.81 19.70
CA LYS A 846 -35.66 27.61 20.67
C LYS A 846 -36.37 27.57 22.01
N MET A 847 -35.61 27.45 23.09
CA MET A 847 -36.12 27.52 24.46
C MET A 847 -35.41 28.60 25.25
N SER A 848 -36.14 29.23 26.17
CA SER A 848 -35.63 30.28 27.05
C SER A 848 -36.03 30.01 28.49
N GLU A 849 -35.19 30.39 29.44
CA GLU A 849 -35.47 30.34 30.89
C GLU A 849 -35.10 31.71 31.48
N PRO A 850 -35.80 32.21 32.51
CA PRO A 850 -35.44 33.48 33.13
C PRO A 850 -33.96 33.53 33.56
N GLY A 851 -33.21 34.50 33.05
CA GLY A 851 -31.78 34.67 33.32
C GLY A 851 -30.82 33.89 32.40
N VAL A 852 -31.35 33.22 31.36
CA VAL A 852 -30.57 32.40 30.43
C VAL A 852 -30.90 32.77 28.97
N SER A 853 -29.86 33.01 28.15
CA SER A 853 -30.00 33.24 26.71
C SER A 853 -30.61 32.05 25.98
N HIS A 854 -31.31 32.29 24.87
CA HIS A 854 -32.03 31.25 24.12
C HIS A 854 -31.11 30.07 23.74
N VAL A 855 -31.54 28.85 24.08
CA VAL A 855 -30.89 27.59 23.70
C VAL A 855 -31.58 27.05 22.45
N LEU A 856 -30.81 26.77 21.40
CA LEU A 856 -31.32 26.13 20.18
C LEU A 856 -31.27 24.61 20.34
N ILE A 857 -32.42 23.96 20.17
CA ILE A 857 -32.54 22.50 20.15
C ILE A 857 -32.82 22.08 18.71
N GLU A 858 -31.88 21.34 18.12
CA GLU A 858 -32.04 20.70 16.81
C GLU A 858 -32.06 19.19 16.98
N ILE A 859 -33.18 18.58 16.62
CA ILE A 859 -33.39 17.13 16.64
C ILE A 859 -33.31 16.64 15.20
N ARG A 860 -32.42 15.68 14.98
CA ARG A 860 -32.12 15.06 13.69
C ARG A 860 -32.69 13.66 13.63
N GLU A 861 -32.83 13.16 12.40
CA GLU A 861 -33.33 11.82 12.15
C GLU A 861 -32.43 10.78 12.83
N GLY A 862 -33.05 9.91 13.64
CA GLY A 862 -32.34 8.95 14.47
C GLY A 862 -31.78 9.51 15.78
N ASP A 863 -32.07 10.75 16.19
CA ASP A 863 -31.59 11.23 17.50
C ASP A 863 -32.29 10.52 18.68
N ASP A 864 -31.52 10.14 19.71
CA ASP A 864 -32.09 9.92 21.04
C ASP A 864 -32.35 11.28 21.71
N VAL A 865 -33.61 11.72 21.71
CA VAL A 865 -33.99 13.00 22.31
C VAL A 865 -33.62 13.09 23.80
N TYR A 866 -33.60 11.96 24.52
CA TYR A 866 -33.27 11.93 25.95
C TYR A 866 -31.78 12.06 26.22
N GLN A 867 -30.93 11.89 25.21
CA GLN A 867 -29.47 12.03 25.33
C GLN A 867 -28.99 13.33 24.67
N VAL A 868 -29.53 13.66 23.50
CA VAL A 868 -29.12 14.81 22.70
C VAL A 868 -29.57 16.13 23.34
N ILE A 869 -30.78 16.20 23.89
CA ILE A 869 -31.30 17.42 24.52
C ILE A 869 -30.49 17.82 25.75
N PRO A 870 -30.21 16.92 26.72
CA PRO A 870 -29.29 17.23 27.81
C PRO A 870 -27.94 17.75 27.36
N TRP A 871 -27.35 17.12 26.34
CA TRP A 871 -26.06 17.53 25.80
C TRP A 871 -26.12 18.92 25.15
N LEU A 872 -27.12 19.20 24.31
CA LEU A 872 -27.29 20.51 23.65
C LEU A 872 -27.54 21.63 24.66
N VAL A 873 -28.35 21.37 25.70
CA VAL A 873 -28.61 22.35 26.76
C VAL A 873 -27.36 22.58 27.61
N LYS A 874 -26.69 21.53 28.08
CA LYS A 874 -25.50 21.67 28.95
C LYS A 874 -24.31 22.28 28.21
N SER A 875 -24.12 21.98 26.92
CA SER A 875 -23.05 22.57 26.10
C SER A 875 -23.25 24.05 25.80
N GLN A 876 -24.50 24.51 25.66
CA GLN A 876 -24.80 25.92 25.38
C GLN A 876 -24.85 26.80 26.64
N LEU A 877 -25.13 26.22 27.81
CA LEU A 877 -25.25 26.97 29.07
C LEU A 877 -23.98 27.01 29.92
N GLY A 878 -23.04 26.09 29.71
CA GLY A 878 -21.83 26.00 30.52
C GLY A 878 -22.06 25.52 31.97
N PRO A 879 -20.99 25.28 32.74
CA PRO A 879 -21.06 24.56 34.02
C PRO A 879 -21.77 25.30 35.17
N SER A 880 -22.02 26.60 35.06
CA SER A 880 -22.55 27.46 36.13
C SER A 880 -24.09 27.45 36.30
N TYR A 881 -24.83 26.75 35.44
CA TYR A 881 -26.30 26.84 35.37
C TYR A 881 -27.03 25.53 35.68
N HIS A 882 -26.55 24.74 36.64
CA HIS A 882 -27.03 23.37 36.88
C HIS A 882 -28.56 23.26 37.06
N GLU A 883 -29.18 24.10 37.90
CA GLU A 883 -30.64 24.06 38.10
C GLU A 883 -31.46 24.57 36.92
N ALA A 884 -31.00 25.61 36.22
CA ALA A 884 -31.67 26.15 35.04
C ALA A 884 -31.57 25.19 33.85
N ALA A 885 -30.44 24.48 33.72
CA ALA A 885 -30.23 23.44 32.73
C ALA A 885 -31.18 22.26 32.93
N GLU A 886 -31.36 21.76 34.15
CA GLU A 886 -32.28 20.64 34.41
C GLU A 886 -33.74 21.00 34.08
N ARG A 887 -34.21 22.21 34.43
CA ARG A 887 -35.57 22.68 34.04
C ARG A 887 -35.73 22.84 32.52
N LEU A 888 -34.71 23.38 31.83
CA LEU A 888 -34.72 23.51 30.38
C LEU A 888 -34.72 22.14 29.68
N ILE A 889 -33.94 21.18 30.16
CA ILE A 889 -33.88 19.82 29.63
C ILE A 889 -35.25 19.15 29.73
N GLN A 890 -35.89 19.23 30.88
CA GLN A 890 -37.20 18.62 31.08
C GLN A 890 -38.23 19.16 30.09
N ARG A 891 -38.40 20.48 30.01
CA ARG A 891 -39.37 21.09 29.09
C ARG A 891 -39.01 20.88 27.61
N ALA A 892 -37.72 20.91 27.27
CA ALA A 892 -37.27 20.64 25.90
C ALA A 892 -37.58 19.21 25.48
N THR A 893 -37.40 18.26 26.39
CA THR A 893 -37.73 16.85 26.18
C THR A 893 -39.24 16.65 26.03
N GLU A 894 -40.06 17.26 26.89
CA GLU A 894 -41.53 17.23 26.80
C GLU A 894 -42.05 17.89 25.50
N THR A 895 -41.41 18.98 25.07
CA THR A 895 -41.75 19.66 23.80
C THR A 895 -41.38 18.77 22.61
N ALA A 896 -40.21 18.13 22.63
CA ALA A 896 -39.78 17.22 21.58
C ALA A 896 -40.70 15.99 21.45
N THR A 897 -41.05 15.35 22.56
CA THR A 897 -41.88 14.14 22.58
C THR A 897 -43.32 14.42 22.18
N SER A 898 -43.89 15.55 22.60
CA SER A 898 -45.26 15.94 22.21
C SER A 898 -45.40 16.28 20.72
N HIS A 899 -44.39 16.91 20.12
CA HIS A 899 -44.45 17.35 18.72
C HIS A 899 -44.00 16.27 17.73
N MET A 900 -43.33 15.22 18.19
CA MET A 900 -42.84 14.14 17.34
C MET A 900 -43.12 12.78 17.97
N PRO A 901 -44.38 12.32 18.07
CA PRO A 901 -44.70 11.06 18.74
C PRO A 901 -44.02 9.82 18.13
N HIS A 902 -43.61 9.88 16.85
CA HIS A 902 -42.93 8.81 16.12
C HIS A 902 -41.47 8.60 16.51
N ILE A 903 -40.86 9.47 17.33
CA ILE A 903 -39.46 9.26 17.75
C ILE A 903 -39.24 7.95 18.50
N GLN A 904 -40.32 7.30 18.96
CA GLN A 904 -40.38 6.00 19.66
C GLN A 904 -40.47 4.76 18.76
N THR A 905 -40.60 4.91 17.45
CA THR A 905 -40.76 3.78 16.52
C THR A 905 -39.44 3.05 16.28
N ASP A 906 -39.51 1.73 16.02
CA ASP A 906 -38.35 0.89 15.69
C ASP A 906 -37.49 1.45 14.55
N GLU A 907 -38.10 2.09 13.55
CA GLU A 907 -37.39 2.72 12.41
C GLU A 907 -36.51 3.89 12.86
N TRP A 908 -36.99 4.71 13.80
CA TRP A 908 -36.23 5.80 14.42
C TRP A 908 -35.11 5.27 15.31
N ILE A 909 -35.34 4.12 15.96
CA ILE A 909 -34.36 3.46 16.82
C ILE A 909 -33.24 2.82 15.98
N GLN A 910 -33.57 2.17 14.85
CA GLN A 910 -32.62 1.53 13.94
C GLN A 910 -31.62 2.51 13.30
N ALA A 911 -32.02 3.77 13.10
CA ALA A 911 -31.12 4.80 12.60
C ALA A 911 -29.92 5.11 13.53
N ARG A 912 -29.92 4.61 14.78
CA ARG A 912 -28.84 4.78 15.78
C ARG A 912 -27.85 3.63 15.83
N SER A 913 -28.26 2.43 15.40
CA SER A 913 -27.47 1.22 15.60
C SER A 913 -26.38 1.06 14.54
N PHE A 914 -25.16 0.77 15.00
CA PHE A 914 -24.10 0.23 14.16
C PHE A 914 -24.24 -1.30 14.16
N GLU A 915 -24.75 -1.88 13.08
CA GLU A 915 -24.78 -3.33 12.88
C GLU A 915 -23.65 -3.75 11.93
N PRO A 916 -22.55 -4.35 12.43
CA PRO A 916 -21.70 -5.17 11.59
C PRO A 916 -22.44 -6.49 11.32
N ALA A 917 -22.64 -6.81 10.04
CA ALA A 917 -23.24 -8.07 9.63
C ALA A 917 -22.35 -9.26 10.07
N LEU A 918 -22.80 -9.98 11.10
CA LEU A 918 -22.32 -11.30 11.46
C LEU A 918 -23.55 -12.19 11.62
N SER A 919 -23.82 -13.04 10.64
CA SER A 919 -24.78 -14.13 10.77
C SER A 919 -24.22 -15.19 11.73
N PRO A 920 -24.91 -15.53 12.83
CA PRO A 920 -24.47 -16.64 13.67
C PRO A 920 -24.80 -17.97 12.98
N GLN A 921 -23.78 -18.71 12.55
CA GLN A 921 -23.93 -20.12 12.22
C GLN A 921 -24.05 -20.91 13.53
N ARG A 922 -25.19 -21.59 13.71
CA ARG A 922 -25.43 -22.55 14.79
C ARG A 922 -24.36 -23.64 14.85
N ALA A 923 -23.97 -24.05 16.06
CA ALA A 923 -23.38 -25.36 16.31
C ALA A 923 -23.76 -25.96 17.68
N ASP A 924 -24.57 -27.01 17.57
CA ASP A 924 -24.88 -28.13 18.46
C ASP A 924 -24.02 -28.39 19.72
N SER A 925 -24.63 -28.28 20.90
CA SER A 925 -24.53 -29.26 21.99
C SER A 925 -25.72 -29.10 22.97
N PRO A 926 -26.27 -30.17 23.58
CA PRO A 926 -27.49 -30.08 24.38
C PRO A 926 -27.18 -29.58 25.81
N GLN A 927 -27.17 -28.26 26.01
CA GLN A 927 -27.22 -27.66 27.34
C GLN A 927 -28.61 -27.86 27.96
N ARG A 928 -28.69 -28.07 29.28
CA ARG A 928 -29.98 -28.13 29.99
C ARG A 928 -30.63 -26.75 29.98
N ASP A 929 -31.85 -26.64 29.47
CA ASP A 929 -32.60 -25.38 29.35
C ASP A 929 -33.13 -24.89 30.72
N CYS A 930 -32.22 -24.53 31.62
CA CYS A 930 -32.46 -24.12 33.01
C CYS A 930 -31.43 -23.08 33.48
N ILE A 931 -31.61 -22.53 34.69
CA ILE A 931 -30.72 -21.53 35.29
C ILE A 931 -29.73 -22.21 36.24
N ALA A 932 -28.44 -21.92 36.10
CA ALA A 932 -27.41 -22.22 37.09
C ALA A 932 -27.08 -20.97 37.92
N LEU A 933 -26.83 -21.15 39.21
CA LEU A 933 -26.28 -20.11 40.09
C LEU A 933 -24.78 -20.35 40.26
N VAL A 934 -23.95 -19.37 39.89
CA VAL A 934 -22.51 -19.37 40.17
C VAL A 934 -22.19 -18.22 41.09
N ILE A 935 -21.52 -18.53 42.19
CA ILE A 935 -21.02 -17.53 43.13
C ILE A 935 -19.50 -17.62 43.23
N THR A 936 -18.83 -16.48 43.08
CA THR A 936 -17.39 -16.36 43.36
C THR A 936 -17.18 -15.60 44.66
N THR A 937 -16.28 -16.08 45.51
CA THR A 937 -16.01 -15.49 46.82
C THR A 937 -14.51 -15.49 47.13
N CYS A 938 -14.04 -14.49 47.89
CA CYS A 938 -12.63 -14.41 48.31
C CYS A 938 -12.49 -13.84 49.71
N LYS A 939 -12.10 -14.66 50.70
CA LYS A 939 -11.67 -14.24 52.05
C LYS A 939 -12.65 -13.30 52.80
N ARG A 940 -13.91 -13.21 52.38
CA ARG A 940 -14.94 -12.29 52.89
C ARG A 940 -16.19 -13.05 53.35
N LEU A 941 -16.05 -13.97 54.30
CA LEU A 941 -17.15 -14.82 54.80
C LEU A 941 -18.40 -14.02 55.21
N ALA A 942 -18.22 -12.85 55.84
CA ALA A 942 -19.33 -12.00 56.26
C ALA A 942 -20.12 -11.41 55.07
N MET A 943 -19.42 -11.01 54.01
CA MET A 943 -20.07 -10.50 52.80
C MET A 943 -20.76 -11.63 52.03
N PHE A 944 -20.09 -12.78 51.87
CA PHE A 944 -20.67 -13.98 51.29
C PHE A 944 -21.98 -14.38 51.98
N ARG A 945 -21.97 -14.43 53.32
CA ARG A 945 -23.17 -14.72 54.11
C ARG A 945 -24.29 -13.71 53.82
N ARG A 946 -23.98 -12.41 53.82
CA ARG A 946 -24.97 -11.35 53.52
C ARG A 946 -25.55 -11.48 52.11
N ALA A 947 -24.72 -11.77 51.11
CA ALA A 947 -25.15 -11.96 49.74
C ALA A 947 -26.12 -13.14 49.60
N ILE A 948 -25.77 -14.28 50.21
CA ILE A 948 -26.59 -15.50 50.19
C ILE A 948 -27.88 -15.33 50.98
N GLU A 949 -27.83 -14.80 52.20
CA GLU A 949 -29.00 -14.62 53.05
C GLU A 949 -29.99 -13.61 52.46
N SER A 950 -29.49 -12.53 51.82
CA SER A 950 -30.34 -11.58 51.12
C SER A 950 -30.96 -12.19 49.85
N LEU A 951 -30.20 -12.97 49.07
CA LEU A 951 -30.73 -13.68 47.90
C LEU A 951 -31.81 -14.71 48.30
N ALA A 952 -31.54 -15.51 49.34
CA ALA A 952 -32.48 -16.50 49.87
C ALA A 952 -33.79 -15.84 50.30
N ARG A 953 -33.71 -14.68 50.95
CA ARG A 953 -34.88 -13.90 51.38
C ARG A 953 -35.72 -13.44 50.19
N VAL A 954 -35.10 -12.88 49.15
CA VAL A 954 -35.82 -12.40 47.95
C VAL A 954 -36.44 -13.56 47.17
N LEU A 955 -35.77 -14.72 47.11
CA LEU A 955 -36.26 -15.92 46.43
C LEU A 955 -37.25 -16.76 47.27
N GLY A 956 -37.54 -16.35 48.51
CA GLY A 956 -38.46 -17.06 49.41
C GLY A 956 -37.95 -18.42 49.88
N ILE A 957 -36.63 -18.58 50.00
CA ILE A 957 -35.98 -19.83 50.39
C ILE A 957 -35.96 -19.95 51.91
N GLN A 958 -36.62 -20.98 52.45
CA GLN A 958 -36.69 -21.23 53.89
C GLN A 958 -35.87 -22.44 54.30
N ARG A 959 -35.68 -23.41 53.40
CA ARG A 959 -34.84 -24.60 53.59
C ARG A 959 -33.89 -24.77 52.43
N ASP A 960 -32.76 -25.43 52.68
CA ASP A 960 -31.72 -25.66 51.67
C ASP A 960 -32.25 -26.42 50.42
N SER A 961 -33.23 -27.31 50.58
CA SER A 961 -33.86 -27.98 49.43
C SER A 961 -34.59 -27.03 48.46
N ASP A 962 -35.00 -25.84 48.91
CA ASP A 962 -35.80 -24.91 48.12
C ASP A 962 -34.97 -24.19 47.03
N TRP A 963 -33.62 -24.20 47.12
CA TRP A 963 -32.74 -23.67 46.07
C TRP A 963 -32.94 -24.36 44.72
N SER A 964 -33.20 -25.68 44.74
CA SER A 964 -33.44 -26.49 43.54
C SER A 964 -34.69 -26.09 42.74
N ARG A 965 -35.61 -25.31 43.33
CA ARG A 965 -36.79 -24.76 42.63
C ARG A 965 -36.41 -23.68 41.63
N TRP A 966 -35.29 -23.00 41.86
CA TRP A 966 -34.83 -21.87 41.07
C TRP A 966 -33.63 -22.23 40.20
N PHE A 967 -32.73 -23.09 40.69
CA PHE A 967 -31.47 -23.40 40.03
C PHE A 967 -31.29 -24.90 39.83
N CYS A 968 -30.98 -25.30 38.60
CA CYS A 968 -30.68 -26.70 38.27
C CYS A 968 -29.22 -27.09 38.58
N GLN A 969 -28.36 -26.09 38.79
CA GLN A 969 -26.96 -26.26 39.16
C GLN A 969 -26.54 -25.09 40.06
N MET A 970 -25.85 -25.38 41.16
CA MET A 970 -25.44 -24.38 42.15
C MET A 970 -23.96 -24.58 42.47
N LEU A 971 -23.13 -23.62 42.06
CA LEU A 971 -21.67 -23.69 42.14
C LEU A 971 -21.14 -22.53 42.98
N VAL A 972 -20.24 -22.82 43.92
CA VAL A 972 -19.43 -21.81 44.62
C VAL A 972 -17.97 -22.03 44.26
N VAL A 973 -17.30 -21.01 43.73
CA VAL A 973 -15.86 -21.01 43.50
C VAL A 973 -15.19 -20.10 44.53
N ASP A 974 -14.55 -20.73 45.51
CA ASP A 974 -13.81 -20.07 46.58
C ASP A 974 -12.38 -19.77 46.13
N ASP A 975 -12.03 -18.49 46.13
CA ASP A 975 -10.72 -17.96 45.78
C ASP A 975 -9.81 -17.86 47.02
N ASN A 976 -9.50 -19.03 47.59
CA ASN A 976 -8.54 -19.22 48.68
C ASN A 976 -8.94 -18.61 50.04
N SER A 977 -10.17 -18.86 50.52
CA SER A 977 -10.57 -18.52 51.90
C SER A 977 -9.97 -19.47 52.93
N SER A 978 -9.97 -19.06 54.21
CA SER A 978 -9.47 -19.90 55.32
C SER A 978 -10.29 -21.18 55.50
N ALA A 979 -9.67 -22.23 56.05
CA ALA A 979 -10.34 -23.50 56.31
C ALA A 979 -11.62 -23.34 57.16
N GLN A 980 -11.59 -22.47 58.17
CA GLN A 980 -12.76 -22.14 59.00
C GLN A 980 -13.89 -21.49 58.17
N ALA A 981 -13.54 -20.57 57.27
CA ALA A 981 -14.53 -19.95 56.38
C ALA A 981 -15.12 -20.96 55.38
N ARG A 982 -14.31 -21.87 54.83
CA ARG A 982 -14.77 -22.95 53.94
C ARG A 982 -15.79 -23.86 54.62
N ILE A 983 -15.48 -24.31 55.84
CA ILE A 983 -16.40 -25.11 56.65
C ILE A 983 -17.69 -24.33 56.90
N ALA A 984 -17.60 -23.06 57.28
CA ALA A 984 -18.78 -22.23 57.52
C ALA A 984 -19.65 -22.03 56.27
N MET A 985 -19.05 -21.87 55.08
CA MET A 985 -19.79 -21.77 53.81
C MET A 985 -20.47 -23.09 53.43
N GLN A 986 -19.78 -24.22 53.60
CA GLN A 986 -20.37 -25.54 53.32
C GLN A 986 -21.53 -25.87 54.28
N SER A 987 -21.40 -25.50 55.55
CA SER A 987 -22.47 -25.64 56.53
C SER A 987 -23.67 -24.73 56.22
N LEU A 988 -23.44 -23.56 55.61
CA LEU A 988 -24.51 -22.64 55.21
C LEU A 988 -25.28 -23.13 53.97
N LEU A 989 -24.60 -23.80 53.04
CA LEU A 989 -25.15 -24.24 51.75
C LEU A 989 -24.78 -25.69 51.43
N PRO A 990 -25.30 -26.68 52.17
CA PRO A 990 -24.86 -28.08 52.06
C PRO A 990 -25.17 -28.73 50.71
N THR A 991 -26.16 -28.24 49.96
CA THR A 991 -26.48 -28.74 48.59
C THR A 991 -25.64 -28.11 47.48
N PHE A 992 -24.82 -27.11 47.76
CA PHE A 992 -24.03 -26.42 46.73
C PHE A 992 -22.73 -27.18 46.43
N MET A 993 -22.30 -27.16 45.17
CA MET A 993 -21.01 -27.71 44.78
C MET A 993 -19.91 -26.67 45.02
N PHE A 994 -18.96 -26.99 45.90
CA PHE A 994 -17.84 -26.11 46.19
C PHE A 994 -16.58 -26.49 45.40
N THR A 995 -15.93 -25.46 44.86
CA THR A 995 -14.58 -25.54 44.31
C THR A 995 -13.66 -24.69 45.18
N PHE A 996 -12.77 -25.35 45.91
CA PHE A 996 -11.80 -24.69 46.79
C PHE A 996 -10.45 -24.58 46.09
N LYS A 997 -10.09 -23.37 45.66
CA LYS A 997 -8.81 -23.14 45.00
C LYS A 997 -7.66 -23.11 46.00
N MET A 998 -6.50 -23.61 45.59
CA MET A 998 -5.26 -23.49 46.34
C MET A 998 -4.65 -22.09 46.15
N LYS A 999 -3.64 -21.75 46.94
CA LYS A 999 -2.98 -20.42 46.89
C LYS A 999 -2.40 -20.13 45.50
N GLU A 1000 -1.94 -21.17 44.82
CA GLU A 1000 -1.35 -21.15 43.48
C GLU A 1000 -2.40 -20.97 42.38
N GLU A 1001 -3.68 -21.17 42.69
CA GLU A 1001 -4.81 -21.07 41.78
C GLU A 1001 -5.62 -19.77 41.99
N ARG A 1002 -5.08 -18.82 42.75
CA ARG A 1002 -5.76 -17.56 43.07
C ARG A 1002 -6.02 -16.71 41.83
N GLY A 1003 -7.12 -15.95 41.83
CA GLY A 1003 -7.44 -15.00 40.74
C GLY A 1003 -8.87 -15.16 40.22
N HIS A 1004 -9.50 -14.02 39.96
CA HIS A 1004 -10.92 -13.95 39.62
C HIS A 1004 -11.24 -14.51 38.22
N ALA A 1005 -10.43 -14.19 37.21
CA ALA A 1005 -10.53 -14.76 35.86
C ALA A 1005 -10.48 -16.29 35.87
N LYS A 1006 -9.57 -16.85 36.66
CA LYS A 1006 -9.44 -18.30 36.85
C LYS A 1006 -10.68 -18.90 37.52
N SER A 1007 -11.25 -18.22 38.51
CA SER A 1007 -12.50 -18.66 39.15
C SER A 1007 -13.66 -18.75 38.16
N LEU A 1008 -13.78 -17.77 37.26
CA LEU A 1008 -14.81 -17.74 36.22
C LEU A 1008 -14.60 -18.83 35.16
N ASN A 1009 -13.36 -19.03 34.68
CA ASN A 1009 -13.04 -20.13 33.76
C ASN A 1009 -13.40 -21.49 34.36
N MET A 1010 -13.05 -21.73 35.63
CA MET A 1010 -13.40 -22.97 36.33
C MET A 1010 -14.91 -23.15 36.51
N ALA A 1011 -15.66 -22.08 36.71
CA ALA A 1011 -17.11 -22.13 36.77
C ALA A 1011 -17.72 -22.47 35.42
N LEU A 1012 -17.30 -21.79 34.34
CA LEU A 1012 -17.77 -22.02 32.97
C LEU A 1012 -17.47 -23.43 32.47
N GLN A 1013 -16.30 -23.98 32.79
CA GLN A 1013 -15.92 -25.36 32.43
C GLN A 1013 -16.83 -26.43 33.07
N ARG A 1014 -17.45 -26.12 34.21
CA ARG A 1014 -18.35 -27.05 34.92
C ARG A 1014 -19.82 -26.79 34.64
N LEU A 1015 -20.13 -25.72 33.91
CA LEU A 1015 -21.49 -25.29 33.65
C LEU A 1015 -22.18 -26.23 32.65
N GLN A 1016 -23.37 -26.72 33.01
CA GLN A 1016 -24.19 -27.59 32.15
C GLN A 1016 -25.55 -26.98 31.80
N ALA A 1017 -25.80 -25.75 32.25
CA ALA A 1017 -27.06 -25.02 32.06
C ALA A 1017 -26.94 -23.96 30.96
N ARG A 1018 -28.05 -23.70 30.25
CA ARG A 1018 -28.13 -22.65 29.24
C ARG A 1018 -28.03 -21.25 29.85
N PHE A 1019 -28.71 -21.02 30.98
CA PHE A 1019 -28.71 -19.71 31.62
C PHE A 1019 -27.80 -19.71 32.84
N LEU A 1020 -26.93 -18.71 32.94
CA LEU A 1020 -26.04 -18.52 34.08
C LEU A 1020 -26.43 -17.27 34.84
N PHE A 1021 -26.86 -17.42 36.09
CA PHE A 1021 -26.97 -16.32 37.04
C PHE A 1021 -25.68 -16.21 37.84
N TYR A 1022 -24.90 -15.17 37.53
CA TYR A 1022 -23.59 -14.93 38.13
C TYR A 1022 -23.68 -13.87 39.24
N VAL A 1023 -23.04 -14.14 40.39
CA VAL A 1023 -23.07 -13.26 41.57
C VAL A 1023 -21.70 -13.26 42.30
N GLU A 1024 -21.20 -12.08 42.67
CA GLU A 1024 -20.07 -11.95 43.60
C GLU A 1024 -20.54 -11.84 45.06
N ASP A 1025 -19.64 -12.13 46.00
CA ASP A 1025 -19.91 -12.12 47.45
C ASP A 1025 -20.16 -10.74 48.07
N ASP A 1026 -20.01 -9.64 47.32
CA ASP A 1026 -20.18 -8.25 47.80
C ASP A 1026 -21.44 -7.54 47.26
N TRP A 1027 -22.49 -8.30 46.97
CA TRP A 1027 -23.80 -7.80 46.59
C TRP A 1027 -24.88 -8.12 47.62
N GLU A 1028 -25.76 -7.17 47.89
CA GLU A 1028 -26.94 -7.37 48.76
C GLU A 1028 -28.22 -7.22 47.94
N PHE A 1029 -29.06 -8.25 47.97
CA PHE A 1029 -30.32 -8.30 47.23
C PHE A 1029 -31.45 -7.62 48.00
N ARG A 1030 -32.27 -6.85 47.28
CA ARG A 1030 -33.37 -6.04 47.84
C ARG A 1030 -34.69 -6.36 47.12
N GLY A 1031 -35.79 -6.17 47.83
CA GLY A 1031 -37.16 -6.44 47.32
C GLY A 1031 -37.81 -7.65 47.98
N SER A 1032 -39.03 -7.96 47.54
CA SER A 1032 -39.87 -9.05 48.07
C SER A 1032 -40.40 -10.01 47.00
N ASN A 1033 -39.94 -9.87 45.75
CA ASN A 1033 -40.39 -10.68 44.61
C ASN A 1033 -39.21 -11.25 43.81
N ALA A 1034 -39.29 -12.54 43.50
CA ALA A 1034 -38.31 -13.31 42.74
C ALA A 1034 -38.50 -13.22 41.21
N ASP A 1035 -39.51 -12.50 40.74
CA ASP A 1035 -39.86 -12.40 39.31
C ASP A 1035 -38.71 -11.89 38.44
N PHE A 1036 -37.73 -11.17 39.00
CA PHE A 1036 -36.58 -10.67 38.25
C PHE A 1036 -35.82 -11.78 37.50
N LEU A 1037 -35.64 -12.98 38.08
CA LEU A 1037 -34.96 -14.10 37.37
C LEU A 1037 -35.78 -14.60 36.18
N ARG A 1038 -37.08 -14.77 36.37
CA ARG A 1038 -38.01 -15.23 35.32
C ARG A 1038 -38.11 -14.18 34.21
N ASN A 1039 -38.18 -12.92 34.59
CA ASN A 1039 -38.23 -11.79 33.69
C ASN A 1039 -36.97 -11.73 32.82
N THR A 1040 -35.80 -11.85 33.45
CA THR A 1040 -34.49 -11.85 32.78
C THR A 1040 -34.39 -12.99 31.76
N VAL A 1041 -34.78 -14.22 32.11
CA VAL A 1041 -34.81 -15.36 31.17
C VAL A 1041 -35.83 -15.15 30.05
N THR A 1042 -37.01 -14.60 30.36
CA THR A 1042 -38.03 -14.30 29.36
C THR A 1042 -37.53 -13.31 28.32
N ILE A 1043 -36.83 -12.26 28.77
CA ILE A 1043 -36.19 -11.28 27.88
C ILE A 1043 -35.12 -11.96 27.04
N LEU A 1044 -34.19 -12.72 27.65
CA LEU A 1044 -33.12 -13.40 26.93
C LEU A 1044 -33.65 -14.42 25.90
N ARG A 1045 -34.80 -15.04 26.12
CA ARG A 1045 -35.40 -15.97 25.13
C ARG A 1045 -36.05 -15.24 23.95
N LYS A 1046 -36.61 -14.06 24.18
CA LYS A 1046 -37.42 -13.32 23.20
C LYS A 1046 -36.67 -12.23 22.44
N THR A 1047 -35.45 -11.90 22.88
CA THR A 1047 -34.63 -10.83 22.32
C THR A 1047 -33.29 -11.37 21.87
N GLU A 1048 -32.49 -10.56 21.18
CA GLU A 1048 -31.11 -10.89 20.82
C GLU A 1048 -30.10 -10.60 21.96
N LEU A 1049 -30.57 -10.21 23.14
CA LEU A 1049 -29.70 -9.95 24.28
C LEU A 1049 -29.00 -11.23 24.74
N VAL A 1050 -27.72 -11.11 25.09
CA VAL A 1050 -26.90 -12.22 25.62
C VAL A 1050 -26.70 -12.15 27.13
N GLN A 1051 -26.96 -10.99 27.72
CA GLN A 1051 -26.93 -10.77 29.15
C GLN A 1051 -27.99 -9.73 29.52
N VAL A 1052 -28.71 -9.98 30.61
CA VAL A 1052 -29.60 -8.98 31.22
C VAL A 1052 -29.23 -8.84 32.70
N LEU A 1053 -28.82 -7.64 33.08
CA LEU A 1053 -28.47 -7.28 34.46
C LEU A 1053 -29.73 -6.99 35.28
N ILE A 1054 -29.68 -7.28 36.58
CA ILE A 1054 -30.83 -7.12 37.48
C ILE A 1054 -30.72 -5.86 38.35
N ASN A 1055 -29.83 -4.93 37.97
CA ASN A 1055 -29.70 -3.63 38.60
C ASN A 1055 -29.47 -2.53 37.55
N THR A 1056 -29.87 -1.31 37.90
CA THR A 1056 -29.85 -0.13 37.02
C THR A 1056 -28.51 0.62 37.01
N GLN A 1057 -27.42 -0.02 37.44
CA GLN A 1057 -26.09 0.57 37.64
C GLN A 1057 -26.09 1.74 38.65
N SER A 1058 -25.49 1.54 39.83
CA SER A 1058 -25.30 2.60 40.83
C SER A 1058 -24.19 3.60 40.42
N SER A 1059 -24.32 4.22 39.25
CA SER A 1059 -23.47 5.33 38.75
C SER A 1059 -24.18 6.68 38.76
N GLY A 1060 -25.44 6.75 39.22
CA GLY A 1060 -26.19 8.00 39.37
C GLY A 1060 -27.04 8.41 38.16
N TRP A 1061 -27.28 7.51 37.20
CA TRP A 1061 -28.16 7.76 36.06
C TRP A 1061 -29.44 6.93 36.16
N SER A 1062 -30.45 7.46 36.84
CA SER A 1062 -31.73 6.77 37.06
C SER A 1062 -32.93 7.35 36.30
N ARG A 1063 -32.75 8.26 35.31
CA ARG A 1063 -33.92 9.04 34.83
C ARG A 1063 -34.17 9.23 33.34
N TYR A 1064 -33.31 8.80 32.41
CA TYR A 1064 -33.46 9.26 31.01
C TYR A 1064 -33.14 8.22 29.93
N LEU A 1065 -33.67 7.00 30.04
CA LEU A 1065 -33.71 6.05 28.92
C LEU A 1065 -35.11 5.45 28.81
N ARG A 1066 -35.55 5.19 27.57
CA ARG A 1066 -36.94 4.85 27.22
C ARG A 1066 -37.35 3.44 27.61
N ASP A 1067 -38.61 3.32 28.02
CA ASP A 1067 -39.33 2.06 28.18
C ASP A 1067 -39.35 1.27 26.86
N GLU A 1068 -38.64 0.13 26.81
CA GLU A 1068 -38.95 -0.92 25.84
C GLU A 1068 -39.95 -1.88 26.49
N THR A 1069 -41.22 -1.71 26.16
CA THR A 1069 -42.30 -2.68 26.40
C THR A 1069 -42.93 -3.04 25.06
N SER A 1070 -42.29 -3.92 24.28
CA SER A 1070 -42.89 -4.29 22.99
C SER A 1070 -43.06 -5.77 22.69
N ASP A 1071 -42.51 -6.74 23.46
CA ASP A 1071 -42.80 -8.17 23.18
C ASP A 1071 -42.94 -9.09 24.42
N THR A 1072 -42.61 -8.59 25.61
CA THR A 1072 -42.49 -9.41 26.84
C THR A 1072 -43.44 -9.01 27.97
N ASN A 1073 -44.13 -7.86 27.89
CA ASN A 1073 -44.80 -7.17 29.01
C ASN A 1073 -43.89 -6.91 30.23
N ILE A 1074 -42.57 -6.93 30.04
CA ILE A 1074 -41.57 -6.70 31.09
C ILE A 1074 -40.75 -5.47 30.67
N GLN A 1075 -40.60 -4.51 31.57
CA GLN A 1075 -39.79 -3.30 31.33
C GLN A 1075 -38.30 -3.60 31.49
N TYR A 1076 -37.54 -3.41 30.42
CA TYR A 1076 -36.08 -3.54 30.41
C TYR A 1076 -35.47 -2.50 29.47
N PHE A 1077 -34.16 -2.33 29.57
CA PHE A 1077 -33.40 -1.37 28.78
C PHE A 1077 -32.24 -2.08 28.09
N ARG A 1078 -32.04 -1.80 26.80
CA ARG A 1078 -30.83 -2.22 26.08
C ARG A 1078 -29.66 -1.32 26.45
N HIS A 1079 -28.48 -1.90 26.57
CA HIS A 1079 -27.26 -1.20 26.87
C HIS A 1079 -26.52 -0.86 25.57
N GLU A 1080 -26.34 0.43 25.28
CA GLU A 1080 -25.70 0.89 24.04
C GLU A 1080 -24.24 1.31 24.28
N PHE A 1081 -23.33 0.75 23.48
CA PHE A 1081 -21.89 1.00 23.57
C PHE A 1081 -21.54 2.46 23.21
N ALA A 1082 -20.81 3.13 24.11
CA ALA A 1082 -20.18 4.46 23.97
C ALA A 1082 -21.08 5.72 23.99
N VAL A 1083 -22.17 5.67 24.77
CA VAL A 1083 -23.20 6.72 24.76
C VAL A 1083 -23.04 7.82 25.84
N LEU A 1084 -22.21 7.68 26.88
CA LEU A 1084 -22.11 8.70 27.95
C LEU A 1084 -20.68 9.05 28.44
N ASP A 1085 -20.53 10.35 28.76
CA ASP A 1085 -19.42 11.23 29.20
C ASP A 1085 -18.08 10.64 29.76
N PRO A 1086 -16.90 11.13 29.32
CA PRO A 1086 -15.58 10.85 29.91
C PRO A 1086 -15.33 11.38 31.35
N GLY A 1087 -16.31 12.03 32.01
CA GLY A 1087 -16.17 12.63 33.34
C GLY A 1087 -16.37 11.74 34.58
N HIS A 1088 -16.71 10.44 34.45
CA HIS A 1088 -17.14 9.63 35.59
C HIS A 1088 -16.00 8.99 36.41
N ARG A 1089 -16.13 9.00 37.74
CA ARG A 1089 -15.17 8.41 38.69
C ARG A 1089 -15.64 7.02 39.10
N PHE A 1090 -14.93 6.02 38.58
CA PHE A 1090 -15.06 4.59 38.87
C PHE A 1090 -16.39 3.95 38.44
N SER A 1091 -16.23 2.97 37.54
CA SER A 1091 -17.13 1.83 37.26
C SER A 1091 -18.09 2.01 36.08
N TYR A 1092 -18.13 0.96 35.25
CA TYR A 1092 -19.10 0.63 34.19
C TYR A 1092 -18.76 1.10 32.76
N TRP A 1093 -18.31 0.14 31.96
CA TRP A 1093 -18.18 0.27 30.50
C TRP A 1093 -19.48 -0.22 29.87
N PRO A 1094 -19.97 0.42 28.79
CA PRO A 1094 -21.25 0.06 28.23
C PRO A 1094 -21.18 -1.25 27.42
N GLY A 1095 -21.27 -2.40 28.09
CA GLY A 1095 -21.19 -3.73 27.48
C GLY A 1095 -21.41 -4.86 28.50
N PHE A 1096 -21.03 -6.09 28.14
CA PHE A 1096 -21.06 -7.26 29.02
C PHE A 1096 -20.31 -6.99 30.32
N SER A 1097 -20.93 -7.30 31.45
CA SER A 1097 -20.43 -6.99 32.80
C SER A 1097 -20.50 -8.21 33.71
N LEU A 1098 -19.61 -8.29 34.69
CA LEU A 1098 -19.67 -9.27 35.77
C LEU A 1098 -20.60 -8.85 36.92
N ASN A 1099 -21.34 -7.74 36.79
CA ASN A 1099 -22.41 -7.41 37.72
C ASN A 1099 -23.49 -8.51 37.76
N PRO A 1100 -24.28 -8.61 38.85
CA PRO A 1100 -25.37 -9.55 38.96
C PRO A 1100 -26.33 -9.47 37.76
N GLY A 1101 -26.45 -10.60 37.07
CA GLY A 1101 -27.24 -10.71 35.85
C GLY A 1101 -27.28 -12.13 35.32
N VAL A 1102 -28.24 -12.41 34.43
CA VAL A 1102 -28.35 -13.72 33.78
C VAL A 1102 -27.75 -13.64 32.39
N TRP A 1103 -26.93 -14.65 32.05
CA TRP A 1103 -26.25 -14.80 30.76
C TRP A 1103 -26.91 -15.93 29.99
N ASP A 1104 -27.10 -15.79 28.67
CA ASP A 1104 -27.50 -16.89 27.78
C ASP A 1104 -26.24 -17.50 27.15
N ILE A 1105 -25.78 -18.60 27.73
CA ILE A 1105 -24.53 -19.27 27.34
C ILE A 1105 -24.60 -19.80 25.91
N ALA A 1106 -25.78 -20.22 25.46
CA ALA A 1106 -25.97 -20.70 24.10
C ALA A 1106 -25.68 -19.60 23.08
N LYS A 1107 -26.01 -18.34 23.39
CA LYS A 1107 -25.71 -17.19 22.53
C LYS A 1107 -24.26 -16.72 22.64
N LEU A 1108 -23.63 -16.94 23.79
CA LEU A 1108 -22.24 -16.57 24.04
C LEU A 1108 -21.23 -17.61 23.52
N GLN A 1109 -21.69 -18.78 23.05
CA GLN A 1109 -20.81 -19.90 22.67
C GLN A 1109 -19.74 -19.53 21.63
N HIS A 1110 -20.03 -18.61 20.71
CA HIS A 1110 -19.07 -18.13 19.70
C HIS A 1110 -17.98 -17.20 20.26
N VAL A 1111 -18.16 -16.70 21.49
CA VAL A 1111 -17.23 -15.80 22.19
C VAL A 1111 -16.54 -16.51 23.37
N LEU A 1112 -17.09 -17.66 23.80
CA LEU A 1112 -16.52 -18.51 24.84
C LEU A 1112 -15.50 -19.48 24.24
N GLU A 1113 -14.21 -19.22 24.44
CA GLU A 1113 -13.09 -20.12 24.09
C GLU A 1113 -12.76 -21.11 25.23
N SER A 1114 -11.79 -22.02 25.03
CA SER A 1114 -11.35 -22.99 26.06
C SER A 1114 -10.80 -22.34 27.35
N GLN A 1115 -10.31 -21.10 27.25
CA GLN A 1115 -10.07 -20.17 28.36
C GLN A 1115 -10.80 -18.84 28.07
N ALA A 1116 -12.05 -18.74 28.54
CA ALA A 1116 -12.91 -17.59 28.26
C ALA A 1116 -12.36 -16.27 28.82
N PHE A 1117 -11.66 -16.28 29.95
CA PHE A 1117 -11.03 -15.10 30.54
C PHE A 1117 -9.51 -15.31 30.66
N ASP A 1118 -8.73 -14.31 30.26
CA ASP A 1118 -7.27 -14.36 30.40
C ASP A 1118 -6.88 -14.25 31.88
N GLU A 1119 -6.31 -15.34 32.42
CA GLU A 1119 -5.91 -15.46 33.82
C GLU A 1119 -4.70 -14.57 34.17
N ALA A 1120 -3.92 -14.13 33.18
CA ALA A 1120 -2.74 -13.30 33.36
C ALA A 1120 -3.06 -11.79 33.33
N SER A 1121 -4.27 -11.42 32.91
CA SER A 1121 -4.69 -10.02 32.75
C SER A 1121 -5.43 -9.52 33.98
N ASP A 1122 -5.16 -8.28 34.42
CA ASP A 1122 -5.93 -7.59 35.46
C ASP A 1122 -7.12 -6.79 34.90
N ILE A 1123 -7.32 -6.84 33.58
CA ILE A 1123 -8.39 -6.16 32.84
C ILE A 1123 -9.25 -7.14 31.99
N PHE A 1124 -9.23 -8.44 32.30
CA PHE A 1124 -9.91 -9.49 31.53
C PHE A 1124 -11.41 -9.25 31.31
N GLU A 1125 -12.12 -8.66 32.27
CA GLU A 1125 -13.53 -8.29 32.12
C GLU A 1125 -13.72 -7.31 30.95
N ARG A 1126 -12.82 -6.32 30.81
CA ARG A 1126 -12.83 -5.33 29.72
C ARG A 1126 -12.57 -5.99 28.38
N VAL A 1127 -11.61 -6.91 28.33
CA VAL A 1127 -11.25 -7.67 27.12
C VAL A 1127 -12.41 -8.56 26.67
N PHE A 1128 -13.10 -9.22 27.60
CA PHE A 1128 -14.27 -10.03 27.29
C PHE A 1128 -15.45 -9.18 26.80
N SER A 1129 -15.71 -8.04 27.45
CA SER A 1129 -16.74 -7.09 27.02
C SER A 1129 -16.53 -6.59 25.58
N LEU A 1130 -15.28 -6.29 25.20
CA LEU A 1130 -14.91 -5.95 23.83
C LEU A 1130 -15.16 -7.08 22.83
N ARG A 1131 -14.88 -8.34 23.21
CA ARG A 1131 -15.15 -9.49 22.34
C ARG A 1131 -16.64 -9.69 22.09
N VAL A 1132 -17.47 -9.56 23.13
CA VAL A 1132 -18.94 -9.60 23.01
C VAL A 1132 -19.43 -8.51 22.06
N TRP A 1133 -18.95 -7.28 22.22
CA TRP A 1133 -19.31 -6.17 21.32
C TRP A 1133 -18.85 -6.40 19.87
N ARG A 1134 -17.60 -6.84 19.64
CA ARG A 1134 -17.07 -7.16 18.30
C ARG A 1134 -17.85 -8.26 17.60
N ALA A 1135 -18.44 -9.17 18.36
CA ALA A 1135 -19.29 -10.24 17.84
C ALA A 1135 -20.71 -9.75 17.48
N GLY A 1136 -21.02 -8.45 17.65
CA GLY A 1136 -22.35 -7.88 17.38
C GLY A 1136 -23.39 -8.19 18.45
N LEU A 1137 -22.98 -8.74 19.60
CA LEU A 1137 -23.90 -9.16 20.66
C LEU A 1137 -24.26 -7.99 21.58
N GLN A 1138 -25.51 -7.99 22.06
CA GLN A 1138 -26.08 -6.90 22.88
C GLN A 1138 -26.37 -7.34 24.32
N THR A 1139 -26.29 -6.41 25.27
CA THR A 1139 -26.68 -6.63 26.67
C THR A 1139 -27.75 -5.66 27.10
N GLY A 1140 -28.43 -5.93 28.22
CA GLY A 1140 -29.46 -5.06 28.77
C GLY A 1140 -29.53 -5.12 30.29
N TYR A 1141 -30.48 -4.40 30.87
CA TYR A 1141 -30.73 -4.37 32.31
C TYR A 1141 -32.22 -4.18 32.62
N LEU A 1142 -32.67 -4.70 33.76
CA LEU A 1142 -34.02 -4.48 34.26
C LEU A 1142 -34.20 -3.06 34.77
N ALA A 1143 -35.42 -2.54 34.66
CA ALA A 1143 -35.74 -1.18 35.10
C ALA A 1143 -35.70 -0.98 36.62
N GLU A 1144 -35.88 -2.06 37.38
CA GLU A 1144 -35.83 -2.04 38.84
C GLU A 1144 -34.44 -2.43 39.36
N GLN A 1145 -34.07 -1.86 40.50
CA GLN A 1145 -32.83 -2.20 41.19
C GLN A 1145 -33.07 -3.35 42.18
N HIS A 1146 -32.70 -4.58 41.81
CA HIS A 1146 -32.88 -5.76 42.67
C HIS A 1146 -31.68 -6.08 43.58
N CYS A 1147 -30.55 -5.39 43.40
CA CYS A 1147 -29.39 -5.53 44.28
C CYS A 1147 -28.56 -4.24 44.36
N VAL A 1148 -27.77 -4.12 45.43
CA VAL A 1148 -26.82 -3.04 45.68
C VAL A 1148 -25.43 -3.60 45.94
N HIS A 1149 -24.39 -2.92 45.46
CA HIS A 1149 -23.01 -3.26 45.80
C HIS A 1149 -22.73 -2.79 47.24
N ILE A 1150 -22.19 -3.68 48.06
CA ILE A 1150 -21.92 -3.44 49.50
C ILE A 1150 -20.42 -3.57 49.82
N GLY A 1151 -19.55 -3.28 48.85
CA GLY A 1151 -18.11 -3.46 48.93
C GLY A 1151 -17.41 -2.87 50.17
N ALA A 1152 -16.09 -3.02 50.25
CA ALA A 1152 -15.32 -2.55 51.39
C ALA A 1152 -15.44 -1.02 51.59
N GLU A 1153 -15.44 -0.55 52.84
CA GLU A 1153 -15.60 0.87 53.16
C GLU A 1153 -14.59 1.76 52.40
N PRO A 1154 -14.99 2.94 51.90
CA PRO A 1154 -14.10 3.83 51.16
C PRO A 1154 -12.78 4.06 51.90
N GLY A 1155 -11.64 3.74 51.25
CA GLY A 1155 -10.30 3.91 51.81
C GLY A 1155 -9.68 2.68 52.46
N THR A 1156 -10.37 1.54 52.51
CA THR A 1156 -9.89 0.33 53.22
C THR A 1156 -9.14 -0.70 52.37
N ASN A 1157 -8.70 -0.38 51.15
CA ASN A 1157 -7.89 -1.24 50.25
C ASN A 1157 -8.27 -2.75 50.25
N ALA A 1158 -9.53 -3.10 50.47
CA ALA A 1158 -9.95 -4.50 50.71
C ALA A 1158 -10.75 -5.07 49.52
N SER A 1159 -10.27 -4.83 48.29
CA SER A 1159 -10.79 -5.55 47.12
C SER A 1159 -10.36 -7.01 47.16
N ALA A 1160 -11.09 -7.92 46.51
CA ALA A 1160 -10.69 -9.33 46.40
C ALA A 1160 -9.27 -9.49 45.82
N TYR A 1161 -8.85 -8.59 44.92
CA TYR A 1161 -7.51 -8.54 44.36
C TYR A 1161 -6.46 -8.23 45.42
N VAL A 1162 -6.67 -7.18 46.22
CA VAL A 1162 -5.75 -6.82 47.32
C VAL A 1162 -5.71 -7.90 48.40
N LEU A 1163 -6.87 -8.45 48.79
CA LEU A 1163 -6.96 -9.57 49.75
C LEU A 1163 -6.23 -10.83 49.26
N ASN A 1164 -6.13 -11.00 47.95
CA ASN A 1164 -5.35 -12.06 47.33
C ASN A 1164 -3.90 -11.68 47.05
N GLY A 1165 -3.43 -10.48 47.40
CA GLY A 1165 -2.06 -10.04 47.12
C GLY A 1165 -1.76 -9.94 45.62
N LEU A 1166 -2.77 -9.56 44.83
CA LEU A 1166 -2.69 -9.29 43.40
C LEU A 1166 -2.94 -7.78 43.19
N PRO A 1167 -1.90 -6.94 43.00
CA PRO A 1167 -2.11 -5.52 42.75
C PRO A 1167 -2.74 -5.29 41.37
N ARG A 1168 -3.83 -4.54 41.28
CA ARG A 1168 -4.36 -4.05 39.99
C ARG A 1168 -3.62 -2.80 39.56
N ARG A 1169 -3.51 -2.54 38.25
CA ARG A 1169 -2.99 -1.27 37.71
C ARG A 1169 -3.63 -0.02 38.33
N PHE A 1170 -4.91 -0.12 38.70
CA PHE A 1170 -5.68 1.00 39.26
C PHE A 1170 -5.59 1.11 40.79
N ASP A 1171 -5.05 0.11 41.49
CA ASP A 1171 -4.94 0.09 42.96
C ASP A 1171 -3.62 0.75 43.46
N ILE A 1172 -2.66 1.05 42.57
CA ILE A 1172 -1.34 1.63 42.90
C ILE A 1172 -1.40 3.18 42.95
N GLN A 1173 -2.47 3.75 43.48
CA GLN A 1173 -2.56 5.19 43.78
C GLN A 1173 -2.75 5.39 45.28
N THR A 1174 -1.65 5.35 46.03
CA THR A 1174 -1.46 6.17 47.23
C THR A 1174 -0.43 7.22 46.93
#